data_AF-A0A9D8AHD4-F1
#
_entry.id   AF-A0A9D8AHD4-F1
#
_cell.length_a   1.000
_cell.length_b   1.000
_cell.length_c   1.000
_cell.angle_alpha   90.00
_cell.angle_beta   90.00
_cell.angle_gamma   90.00
#
_symmetry.space_group_name_H-M   'P 1'
#
loop_
_entity.id
_entity.type
_entity.pdbx_description
1 polymer ?
#
loop_
_entity_poly.entity_id
_entity_poly.type
_entity_poly.pdbx_seq_one_letter_code
_entity_poly.pdbx_strand_id
1 'polypeptide(L)'
;MKFKDGVDPQEVLGEAGLGGSSIERMFPITSLVNKFKKDYELERDEGGWYWFLGKKYKEVENIDDEEIFKEAYAQMSPKEQEPYRSYKITLPEGTNVEEAARELSERPEVEYAEPNYIMKELATPNDAKYGVQWPLNNEGQYYPEDNRRSSRGMPDCDIDAPEGWDIRRNSGDIIVAVVDSGVQYNHRDLRNNMWVNKAEQAGSPGVDDDNNDYIDDIYGYDFCNGDANPIDDRGHGTHCAGIIAAEGNNGKDIAGVSWSAQIMALKFLDSTGSGYSSDAVKAIEYARLNGAKVISNSWGGGGRSSFVEAAVNAAFADGIVIIAAAGNEGTSSPLYPAGYDNVIAVAATDSSDRGVWWTNYGNWIDVSAPGVDILSLRASGTSMGDALDPYTTVASGTSMACPHVAGLAALLRAALPDGGPYAICAALKAGADNIDSLNPGKKGLLGAGRINMLDSLESVNMPYFELVTLNDESIRPGEAFSLTLQLRNALANAAGVTGVLSCSDPSVTILSDTVPFGDMSFPAISAGTFEIFTELTSAGQHIAFELILTCQGGYTQVVPFNVVLPFFATIDNAGGLPLVDYGAAFMAMGDYDNDGFSDVCMSVGDYRRMELYKNQQDSAFVKVTDETGITGHLMQIPLFIDIDNDGDKDLFLPRGVRELLFLNNGDGSFTNITDLGEINWTYCWRKAVAFDYDNDGFVDILGGWKDHASKDVSLFLLRNNGDNTFTDVITQTGLPAIESGDIVNFDYDNDNDQDLLLSRAIIQEGDATIEKPMLYRNNGDGTFTDVSESSMLEGPAYAADAGDFDNDGNIDLFFTKARPEGSNVASKNILYKNNGDGTFASVTEGFGKLNFGGSSGNAFFDYDNDGDLDIHITMGYSNMEGNIIYANNGDGTVTNVRNRLFPKGIKPYYGGACIGDINNDGALDMYVPTTSRRDTSQGALLENYGGRLKNWIKIELVGIESNRGAYGARVYVKTGSLRQLREVHTSCVETMPLHFGLGDREVINEIEVRWPSGSVQIVCNVRANQLVDITERAGHTRTIYRAYYEGTDQHKYKDVYDEHNNLLDRECYAQDGTLKWSDKRHYDETGTYTGKTMTYANGNVKKYDADNKLTYAKYILEGGKTSTSYYENGNRVKTIYSDAGGNLIWELDLHYDATGTYTGKTQTYANGKAEKYDANNNLIKYTLADGRYYIYERENGNVNTRIFHNSSGNVIFTDTYEYDAQGGLTGIMRVYTDGRRRHYDAATKTWTWL
;
A
#
# COMPACT_ATOMS: atom_id res chain seq x y z
N MET A 1 -47.76 -5.45 -29.44
CA MET A 1 -48.32 -4.86 -28.20
C MET A 1 -49.84 -4.97 -28.18
N LYS A 2 -50.46 -5.13 -27.02
CA LYS A 2 -51.92 -5.22 -26.85
C LYS A 2 -52.41 -4.33 -25.70
N PHE A 3 -53.51 -3.61 -25.92
CA PHE A 3 -54.11 -2.71 -24.93
C PHE A 3 -55.40 -3.28 -24.33
N LYS A 4 -55.72 -2.85 -23.11
CA LYS A 4 -57.00 -3.15 -22.47
C LYS A 4 -58.16 -2.47 -23.21
N ASP A 5 -59.36 -3.01 -23.01
CA ASP A 5 -60.54 -2.55 -23.74
C ASP A 5 -60.90 -1.09 -23.41
N GLY A 6 -61.25 -0.30 -24.43
CA GLY A 6 -61.57 1.13 -24.30
C GLY A 6 -60.40 2.11 -24.15
N VAL A 7 -59.15 1.64 -24.21
CA VAL A 7 -57.92 2.47 -24.12
C VAL A 7 -57.56 3.06 -25.48
N ASP A 8 -57.20 4.35 -25.55
CA ASP A 8 -56.59 4.97 -26.74
C ASP A 8 -55.06 4.75 -26.73
N PRO A 9 -54.52 3.93 -27.66
CA PRO A 9 -53.09 3.67 -27.74
C PRO A 9 -52.21 4.91 -27.97
N GLN A 10 -52.71 5.95 -28.65
CA GLN A 10 -51.92 7.16 -28.90
C GLN A 10 -51.71 7.98 -27.63
N GLU A 11 -52.69 8.01 -26.74
CA GLU A 11 -52.62 8.72 -25.46
C GLU A 11 -51.60 8.04 -24.53
N VAL A 12 -51.64 6.71 -24.44
CA VAL A 12 -50.71 5.90 -23.63
C VAL A 12 -49.26 6.08 -24.09
N LEU A 13 -49.01 6.08 -25.40
CA LEU A 13 -47.67 6.31 -25.95
C LEU A 13 -47.20 7.75 -25.73
N GLY A 14 -48.10 8.74 -25.81
CA GLY A 14 -47.77 10.14 -25.52
C GLY A 14 -47.34 10.36 -24.07
N GLU A 15 -48.08 9.78 -23.12
CA GLU A 15 -47.75 9.85 -21.70
C GLU A 15 -46.47 9.09 -21.33
N ALA A 16 -46.09 8.07 -22.10
CA ALA A 16 -44.85 7.32 -21.93
C ALA A 16 -43.61 8.03 -22.54
N GLY A 17 -43.75 9.27 -23.03
CA GLY A 17 -42.67 9.99 -23.69
C GLY A 17 -42.38 9.50 -25.13
N LEU A 18 -43.24 8.63 -25.68
CA LEU A 18 -43.09 7.98 -26.98
C LEU A 18 -44.01 8.57 -28.06
N GLY A 19 -44.44 9.83 -27.91
CA GLY A 19 -45.40 10.50 -28.80
C GLY A 19 -44.97 10.66 -30.28
N GLY A 20 -43.71 10.34 -30.61
CA GLY A 20 -43.21 10.25 -32.00
C GLY A 20 -43.39 8.88 -32.66
N SER A 21 -43.95 7.89 -31.96
CA SER A 21 -44.13 6.53 -32.47
C SER A 21 -45.30 6.42 -33.46
N SER A 22 -45.15 5.65 -34.53
CA SER A 22 -46.28 5.31 -35.40
C SER A 22 -46.95 4.02 -34.96
N ILE A 23 -48.28 3.98 -35.03
CA ILE A 23 -49.08 2.82 -34.61
C ILE A 23 -49.88 2.23 -35.78
N GLU A 24 -49.85 0.91 -35.89
CA GLU A 24 -50.55 0.15 -36.92
C GLU A 24 -51.31 -1.02 -36.27
N ARG A 25 -52.59 -1.22 -36.62
CA ARG A 25 -53.32 -2.42 -36.21
C ARG A 25 -52.82 -3.62 -37.01
N MET A 26 -52.55 -4.73 -36.32
CA MET A 26 -52.03 -5.94 -36.99
C MET A 26 -53.02 -6.56 -38.00
N PHE A 27 -54.31 -6.30 -37.87
CA PHE A 27 -55.34 -6.75 -38.81
C PHE A 27 -56.17 -5.56 -39.36
N PRO A 28 -56.19 -5.33 -40.68
CA PRO A 28 -57.01 -4.28 -41.30
C PRO A 28 -58.52 -4.56 -41.15
N ILE A 29 -59.30 -3.52 -40.85
CA ILE A 29 -60.77 -3.58 -40.71
C ILE A 29 -61.43 -4.16 -41.98
N THR A 30 -60.93 -3.78 -43.17
CA THR A 30 -61.39 -4.25 -44.47
C THR A 30 -61.22 -5.76 -44.67
N SER A 31 -60.13 -6.36 -44.18
CA SER A 31 -59.91 -7.81 -44.26
C SER A 31 -60.93 -8.59 -43.45
N LEU A 32 -61.41 -8.01 -42.35
CA LEU A 32 -62.40 -8.64 -41.49
C LEU A 32 -63.83 -8.50 -41.99
N VAL A 33 -64.18 -7.33 -42.49
CA VAL A 33 -65.47 -7.12 -43.15
C VAL A 33 -65.60 -8.05 -44.35
N ASN A 34 -64.52 -8.28 -45.11
CA ASN A 34 -64.52 -9.24 -46.23
C ASN A 34 -64.64 -10.71 -45.77
N LYS A 35 -64.02 -11.09 -44.65
CA LYS A 35 -64.16 -12.43 -44.06
C LYS A 35 -65.58 -12.66 -43.53
N PHE A 36 -66.15 -11.69 -42.80
CA PHE A 36 -67.53 -11.77 -42.30
C PHE A 36 -68.59 -11.74 -43.41
N LYS A 37 -68.41 -10.91 -44.45
CA LYS A 37 -69.27 -10.90 -45.67
C LYS A 37 -69.24 -12.25 -46.41
N LYS A 38 -68.18 -13.05 -46.23
CA LYS A 38 -68.03 -14.38 -46.83
C LYS A 38 -68.65 -15.49 -45.98
N ASP A 39 -68.56 -15.37 -44.65
CA ASP A 39 -69.06 -16.39 -43.72
C ASP A 39 -70.58 -16.28 -43.46
N TYR A 40 -71.19 -15.12 -43.69
CA TYR A 40 -72.63 -14.89 -43.60
C TYR A 40 -73.18 -14.49 -44.98
N GLU A 41 -73.81 -15.42 -45.70
CA GLU A 41 -74.43 -15.16 -47.01
C GLU A 41 -75.43 -14.00 -46.89
N LEU A 42 -75.12 -12.86 -47.52
CA LEU A 42 -76.03 -11.72 -47.62
C LEU A 42 -77.22 -12.11 -48.51
N GLU A 43 -78.33 -12.53 -47.90
CA GLU A 43 -79.57 -12.81 -48.63
C GLU A 43 -80.08 -11.52 -49.28
N ARG A 44 -80.10 -11.52 -50.62
CA ARG A 44 -80.64 -10.44 -51.43
C ARG A 44 -82.13 -10.67 -51.62
N ASP A 45 -82.96 -9.71 -51.19
CA ASP A 45 -84.38 -9.78 -51.50
C ASP A 45 -84.68 -9.27 -52.93
N GLU A 46 -85.86 -9.63 -53.46
CA GLU A 46 -86.30 -9.28 -54.82
C GLU A 46 -86.38 -7.76 -55.07
N GLY A 47 -86.25 -6.93 -54.02
CA GLY A 47 -86.24 -5.46 -54.08
C GLY A 47 -84.85 -4.82 -54.12
N GLY A 48 -83.76 -5.61 -54.16
CA GLY A 48 -82.38 -5.10 -54.17
C GLY A 48 -81.88 -4.64 -52.80
N TRP A 49 -82.44 -5.18 -51.71
CA TRP A 49 -81.96 -4.93 -50.35
C TRP A 49 -81.16 -6.11 -49.82
N TYR A 50 -80.16 -5.79 -49.00
CA TYR A 50 -79.35 -6.76 -48.28
C TYR A 50 -79.78 -6.81 -46.82
N TRP A 51 -79.86 -8.02 -46.26
CA TRP A 51 -80.08 -8.23 -44.84
C TRP A 51 -78.76 -8.54 -44.14
N PHE A 52 -78.43 -7.76 -43.11
CA PHE A 52 -77.26 -7.98 -42.26
C PHE A 52 -77.69 -7.86 -40.80
N LEU A 53 -77.49 -8.92 -40.00
CA LEU A 53 -77.87 -9.01 -38.58
C LEU A 53 -79.32 -8.55 -38.27
N GLY A 54 -80.27 -8.85 -39.16
CA GLY A 54 -81.68 -8.49 -39.00
C GLY A 54 -82.06 -7.05 -39.35
N LYS A 55 -81.12 -6.24 -39.89
CA LYS A 55 -81.36 -4.90 -40.45
C LYS A 55 -81.23 -4.91 -41.98
N LYS A 56 -81.95 -4.00 -42.64
CA LYS A 56 -82.14 -3.96 -44.10
C LYS A 56 -81.42 -2.76 -44.73
N TYR A 57 -80.48 -3.00 -45.64
CA TYR A 57 -79.62 -1.97 -46.27
C TYR A 57 -79.86 -1.91 -47.80
N LYS A 58 -79.86 -0.70 -48.39
CA LYS A 58 -80.16 -0.47 -49.82
C LYS A 58 -78.89 -0.40 -50.65
N GLU A 59 -78.86 -1.00 -51.84
CA GLU A 59 -77.72 -1.10 -52.78
C GLU A 59 -77.04 0.24 -53.21
N VAL A 60 -77.50 1.41 -52.72
CA VAL A 60 -77.02 2.74 -53.14
C VAL A 60 -76.37 3.54 -52.00
N GLU A 61 -76.32 3.02 -50.78
CA GLU A 61 -75.49 3.61 -49.71
C GLU A 61 -74.13 2.90 -49.69
N ASN A 62 -73.04 3.64 -49.87
CA ASN A 62 -71.70 3.18 -49.52
C ASN A 62 -71.74 2.82 -48.03
N ILE A 63 -71.93 1.55 -47.70
CA ILE A 63 -71.96 1.12 -46.31
C ILE A 63 -70.57 1.32 -45.75
N ASP A 64 -70.46 2.12 -44.69
CA ASP A 64 -69.20 2.34 -43.99
C ASP A 64 -68.78 1.01 -43.35
N ASP A 65 -67.68 0.44 -43.84
CA ASP A 65 -67.11 -0.81 -43.34
C ASP A 65 -66.78 -0.71 -41.83
N GLU A 66 -66.57 0.51 -41.31
CA GLU A 66 -66.31 0.76 -39.89
C GLU A 66 -67.55 0.63 -39.00
N GLU A 67 -68.74 1.04 -39.49
CA GLU A 67 -70.02 0.87 -38.78
C GLU A 67 -70.43 -0.60 -38.72
N ILE A 68 -70.27 -1.34 -39.84
CA ILE A 68 -70.50 -2.79 -39.87
C ILE A 68 -69.58 -3.50 -38.87
N PHE A 69 -68.30 -3.12 -38.83
CA PHE A 69 -67.34 -3.71 -37.91
C PHE A 69 -67.70 -3.43 -36.45
N LYS A 70 -68.12 -2.21 -36.09
CA LYS A 70 -68.52 -1.87 -34.70
C LYS A 70 -69.71 -2.74 -34.23
N GLU A 71 -70.73 -2.94 -35.07
CA GLU A 71 -71.87 -3.79 -34.74
C GLU A 71 -71.50 -5.29 -34.69
N ALA A 72 -70.63 -5.76 -35.58
CA ALA A 72 -70.15 -7.14 -35.59
C ALA A 72 -69.24 -7.45 -34.40
N TYR A 73 -68.29 -6.55 -34.08
CA TYR A 73 -67.36 -6.66 -32.95
C TYR A 73 -68.10 -6.78 -31.61
N ALA A 74 -69.20 -6.04 -31.43
CA ALA A 74 -70.04 -6.10 -30.24
C ALA A 74 -70.75 -7.46 -30.01
N GLN A 75 -70.83 -8.31 -31.05
CA GLN A 75 -71.45 -9.64 -30.98
C GLN A 75 -70.44 -10.80 -30.96
N MET A 76 -69.14 -10.51 -31.12
CA MET A 76 -68.07 -11.51 -31.08
C MET A 76 -67.80 -12.01 -29.66
N SER A 77 -67.39 -13.27 -29.54
CA SER A 77 -66.89 -13.79 -28.26
C SER A 77 -65.57 -13.12 -27.86
N PRO A 78 -65.21 -13.08 -26.57
CA PRO A 78 -63.94 -12.49 -26.13
C PRO A 78 -62.71 -13.04 -26.86
N LYS A 79 -62.71 -14.34 -27.17
CA LYS A 79 -61.63 -15.01 -27.93
C LYS A 79 -61.52 -14.54 -29.38
N GLU A 80 -62.62 -14.12 -29.99
CA GLU A 80 -62.65 -13.61 -31.36
C GLU A 80 -62.23 -12.14 -31.43
N GLN A 81 -62.43 -11.37 -30.35
CA GLN A 81 -62.01 -9.97 -30.25
C GLN A 81 -60.50 -9.79 -30.04
N GLU A 82 -59.82 -10.84 -29.56
CA GLU A 82 -58.37 -10.87 -29.22
C GLU A 82 -57.44 -10.30 -30.32
N PRO A 83 -57.51 -10.73 -31.60
CA PRO A 83 -56.53 -10.31 -32.61
C PRO A 83 -56.64 -8.82 -32.98
N TYR A 84 -57.77 -8.17 -32.69
CA TYR A 84 -58.04 -6.78 -33.08
C TYR A 84 -57.61 -5.75 -32.05
N ARG A 85 -57.18 -6.20 -30.87
CA ARG A 85 -56.57 -5.36 -29.83
C ARG A 85 -55.04 -5.35 -29.88
N SER A 86 -54.45 -6.02 -30.88
CA SER A 86 -53.02 -6.11 -31.09
C SER A 86 -52.52 -5.10 -32.13
N TYR A 87 -51.46 -4.39 -31.78
CA TYR A 87 -50.87 -3.29 -32.51
C TYR A 87 -49.37 -3.51 -32.69
N LYS A 88 -48.89 -3.14 -33.88
CA LYS A 88 -47.47 -2.95 -34.18
C LYS A 88 -47.14 -1.47 -33.94
N ILE A 89 -46.07 -1.22 -33.18
CA ILE A 89 -45.63 0.12 -32.83
C ILE A 89 -44.21 0.29 -33.35
N THR A 90 -43.97 1.35 -34.10
CA THR A 90 -42.65 1.74 -34.56
C THR A 90 -42.17 2.88 -33.68
N LEU A 91 -41.14 2.61 -32.88
CA LEU A 91 -40.53 3.57 -31.95
C LEU A 91 -39.66 4.59 -32.71
N PRO A 92 -39.40 5.78 -32.13
CA PRO A 92 -38.45 6.74 -32.67
C PRO A 92 -37.06 6.13 -32.84
N GLU A 93 -36.34 6.57 -33.87
CA GLU A 93 -34.97 6.13 -34.17
C GLU A 93 -34.04 6.36 -32.96
N GLY A 94 -33.27 5.33 -32.57
CA GLY A 94 -32.40 5.36 -31.39
C GLY A 94 -33.04 4.92 -30.06
N THR A 95 -34.32 4.56 -30.04
CA THR A 95 -34.99 4.04 -28.83
C THR A 95 -34.67 2.56 -28.62
N ASN A 96 -34.26 2.17 -27.40
CA ASN A 96 -34.06 0.76 -27.04
C ASN A 96 -35.42 0.02 -27.00
N VAL A 97 -35.60 -0.97 -27.88
CA VAL A 97 -36.88 -1.66 -28.06
C VAL A 97 -37.23 -2.59 -26.89
N GLU A 98 -36.23 -3.20 -26.26
CA GLU A 98 -36.40 -4.12 -25.13
C GLU A 98 -36.85 -3.35 -23.87
N GLU A 99 -36.18 -2.24 -23.59
CA GLU A 99 -36.52 -1.37 -22.47
C GLU A 99 -37.90 -0.73 -22.65
N ALA A 100 -38.19 -0.19 -23.84
CA ALA A 100 -39.49 0.37 -24.13
C ALA A 100 -40.61 -0.68 -24.02
N ALA A 101 -40.38 -1.92 -24.46
CA ALA A 101 -41.35 -3.01 -24.32
C ALA A 101 -41.59 -3.39 -22.85
N ARG A 102 -40.54 -3.42 -22.02
CA ARG A 102 -40.64 -3.67 -20.57
C ARG A 102 -41.45 -2.57 -19.88
N GLU A 103 -41.08 -1.29 -20.08
CA GLU A 103 -41.76 -0.15 -19.46
C GLU A 103 -43.23 -0.05 -19.87
N LEU A 104 -43.52 -0.26 -21.16
CA LEU A 104 -44.88 -0.29 -21.66
C LEU A 104 -45.69 -1.46 -21.09
N SER A 105 -45.06 -2.61 -20.83
CA SER A 105 -45.74 -3.76 -20.21
C SER A 105 -46.13 -3.54 -18.75
N GLU A 106 -45.45 -2.66 -18.03
CA GLU A 106 -45.78 -2.33 -16.64
C GLU A 106 -46.96 -1.36 -16.50
N ARG A 107 -47.40 -0.73 -17.60
CA ARG A 107 -48.50 0.22 -17.59
C ARG A 107 -49.86 -0.46 -17.37
N PRO A 108 -50.73 0.08 -16.50
CA PRO A 108 -52.02 -0.54 -16.20
C PRO A 108 -52.98 -0.54 -17.39
N GLU A 109 -52.77 0.27 -18.43
CA GLU A 109 -53.56 0.33 -19.66
C GLU A 109 -53.15 -0.72 -20.70
N VAL A 110 -51.98 -1.32 -20.52
CA VAL A 110 -51.37 -2.28 -21.43
C VAL A 110 -51.60 -3.69 -20.91
N GLU A 111 -51.94 -4.61 -21.82
CA GLU A 111 -52.13 -6.03 -21.49
C GLU A 111 -50.82 -6.80 -21.63
N TYR A 112 -50.04 -6.50 -22.68
CA TYR A 112 -48.63 -6.88 -22.82
C TYR A 112 -47.95 -6.04 -23.92
N ALA A 113 -46.66 -5.81 -23.80
CA ALA A 113 -45.78 -5.25 -24.82
C ALA A 113 -44.51 -6.10 -24.96
N GLU A 114 -44.14 -6.42 -26.19
CA GLU A 114 -42.97 -7.23 -26.50
C GLU A 114 -42.31 -6.66 -27.76
N PRO A 115 -40.99 -6.82 -27.92
CA PRO A 115 -40.31 -6.47 -29.16
C PRO A 115 -40.83 -7.28 -30.34
N ASN A 116 -40.85 -6.66 -31.52
CA ASN A 116 -41.24 -7.35 -32.75
C ASN A 116 -40.01 -7.96 -33.41
N TYR A 117 -39.68 -9.18 -33.02
CA TYR A 117 -38.53 -9.92 -33.53
C TYR A 117 -38.66 -10.25 -35.02
N ILE A 118 -37.53 -10.18 -35.75
CA ILE A 118 -37.44 -10.68 -37.12
C ILE A 118 -37.40 -12.19 -37.04
N MET A 119 -38.49 -12.85 -37.44
CA MET A 119 -38.56 -14.30 -37.51
C MET A 119 -37.80 -14.80 -38.75
N LYS A 120 -36.80 -15.66 -38.56
CA LYS A 120 -36.04 -16.35 -39.62
C LYS A 120 -36.33 -17.86 -39.59
N GLU A 121 -36.11 -18.54 -40.71
CA GLU A 121 -36.12 -20.01 -40.77
C GLU A 121 -34.79 -20.50 -40.17
N LEU A 122 -34.84 -21.10 -38.97
CA LEU A 122 -33.64 -21.54 -38.22
C LEU A 122 -32.98 -22.74 -38.90
N ALA A 123 -31.66 -22.71 -39.08
CA ALA A 123 -30.87 -23.83 -39.56
C ALA A 123 -30.80 -24.97 -38.52
N THR A 124 -31.81 -25.84 -38.49
CA THR A 124 -31.78 -27.07 -37.66
C THR A 124 -31.15 -28.23 -38.43
N PRO A 125 -30.06 -28.86 -37.94
CA PRO A 125 -29.52 -30.06 -38.56
C PRO A 125 -30.50 -31.24 -38.46
N ASN A 126 -30.51 -32.10 -39.47
CA ASN A 126 -31.34 -33.32 -39.47
C ASN A 126 -30.68 -34.51 -38.75
N ASP A 127 -29.56 -34.27 -38.06
CA ASP A 127 -28.72 -35.29 -37.42
C ASP A 127 -29.44 -35.98 -36.26
N ALA A 128 -29.27 -37.30 -36.18
CA ALA A 128 -30.16 -38.17 -35.41
C ALA A 128 -30.14 -37.90 -33.90
N LYS A 129 -29.05 -37.35 -33.38
CA LYS A 129 -28.86 -37.03 -31.95
C LYS A 129 -28.69 -35.55 -31.68
N TYR A 130 -28.92 -34.67 -32.67
CA TYR A 130 -28.85 -33.22 -32.45
C TYR A 130 -29.75 -32.76 -31.30
N GLY A 131 -30.97 -33.30 -31.20
CA GLY A 131 -31.93 -32.90 -30.16
C GLY A 131 -31.50 -33.19 -28.71
N VAL A 132 -30.35 -33.84 -28.50
CA VAL A 132 -29.76 -34.06 -27.17
C VAL A 132 -28.39 -33.39 -26.99
N GLN A 133 -27.91 -32.64 -28.00
CA GLN A 133 -26.71 -31.81 -27.91
C GLN A 133 -27.04 -30.46 -27.27
N TRP A 134 -27.29 -30.48 -25.96
CA TRP A 134 -27.50 -29.25 -25.18
C TRP A 134 -26.43 -28.17 -25.38
N PRO A 135 -25.13 -28.48 -25.62
CA PRO A 135 -24.13 -27.44 -25.81
C PRO A 135 -24.39 -26.53 -27.02
N LEU A 136 -25.11 -27.04 -28.02
CA LEU A 136 -25.41 -26.34 -29.26
C LEU A 136 -26.76 -25.61 -29.21
N ASN A 137 -27.73 -26.21 -28.52
CA ASN A 137 -29.07 -25.67 -28.31
C ASN A 137 -29.71 -26.34 -27.09
N ASN A 138 -29.97 -25.57 -26.04
CA ASN A 138 -30.49 -26.02 -24.76
C ASN A 138 -31.90 -25.48 -24.55
N GLU A 139 -32.88 -26.35 -24.74
CA GLU A 139 -34.31 -26.08 -24.54
C GLU A 139 -34.78 -26.57 -23.14
N GLY A 140 -33.84 -26.89 -22.24
CA GLY A 140 -34.13 -27.58 -20.97
C GLY A 140 -34.43 -29.07 -21.15
N GLN A 141 -33.83 -29.70 -22.17
CA GLN A 141 -33.97 -31.11 -22.46
C GLN A 141 -33.36 -32.00 -21.37
N TYR A 142 -33.93 -33.21 -21.23
CA TYR A 142 -33.31 -34.26 -20.42
C TYR A 142 -32.17 -34.89 -21.20
N TYR A 143 -31.11 -35.23 -20.46
CA TYR A 143 -30.03 -36.04 -21.00
C TYR A 143 -30.56 -37.40 -21.49
N PRO A 144 -30.07 -37.94 -22.63
CA PRO A 144 -30.55 -39.22 -23.14
C PRO A 144 -30.23 -40.37 -22.17
N GLU A 145 -31.28 -41.07 -21.74
CA GLU A 145 -31.29 -42.42 -21.18
C GLU A 145 -30.35 -42.77 -20.01
N ASP A 146 -30.03 -41.83 -19.11
CA ASP A 146 -29.50 -42.18 -17.78
C ASP A 146 -30.48 -41.82 -16.66
N ASN A 147 -31.14 -42.85 -16.11
CA ASN A 147 -32.01 -42.75 -14.92
C ASN A 147 -31.26 -42.33 -13.63
N ARG A 148 -29.99 -41.89 -13.71
CA ARG A 148 -29.16 -41.47 -12.56
C ARG A 148 -29.05 -39.97 -12.34
N ARG A 149 -29.45 -39.12 -13.30
CA ARG A 149 -29.36 -37.65 -13.17
C ARG A 149 -30.71 -36.99 -13.39
N SER A 150 -31.22 -36.32 -12.36
CA SER A 150 -32.59 -35.80 -12.27
C SER A 150 -32.75 -34.32 -12.63
N SER A 151 -31.66 -33.62 -12.98
CA SER A 151 -31.68 -32.18 -13.28
C SER A 151 -31.77 -31.91 -14.78
N ARG A 152 -32.76 -31.10 -15.17
CA ARG A 152 -32.86 -30.51 -16.52
C ARG A 152 -31.84 -29.37 -16.64
N GLY A 153 -31.32 -29.13 -17.83
CA GLY A 153 -30.59 -27.90 -18.13
C GLY A 153 -31.48 -26.67 -17.96
N MET A 154 -30.87 -25.51 -17.77
CA MET A 154 -31.54 -24.23 -17.87
C MET A 154 -31.60 -23.86 -19.35
N PRO A 155 -32.79 -23.55 -19.91
CA PRO A 155 -32.89 -23.12 -21.30
C PRO A 155 -31.96 -21.94 -21.59
N ASP A 156 -31.43 -21.86 -22.81
CA ASP A 156 -30.55 -20.78 -23.31
C ASP A 156 -29.12 -20.80 -22.73
N CYS A 157 -28.80 -21.73 -21.82
CA CYS A 157 -27.43 -21.96 -21.38
C CYS A 157 -26.71 -22.87 -22.38
N ASP A 158 -26.39 -22.35 -23.56
CA ASP A 158 -25.73 -23.02 -24.69
C ASP A 158 -25.03 -22.01 -25.62
N ILE A 159 -24.40 -22.44 -26.71
CA ILE A 159 -23.61 -21.52 -27.55
C ILE A 159 -24.41 -20.82 -28.67
N ASP A 160 -25.74 -20.89 -28.72
CA ASP A 160 -26.58 -20.34 -29.81
C ASP A 160 -26.14 -20.78 -31.21
N ALA A 161 -25.83 -22.08 -31.34
CA ALA A 161 -25.31 -22.61 -32.61
C ALA A 161 -26.33 -22.51 -33.76
N PRO A 162 -27.63 -22.80 -33.59
CA PRO A 162 -28.64 -22.67 -34.66
C PRO A 162 -28.72 -21.26 -35.23
N GLU A 163 -28.75 -20.27 -34.36
CA GLU A 163 -28.81 -18.85 -34.68
C GLU A 163 -27.51 -18.43 -35.38
N GLY A 164 -26.36 -18.86 -34.85
CA GLY A 164 -25.06 -18.64 -35.50
C GLY A 164 -24.91 -19.32 -36.86
N TRP A 165 -25.52 -20.49 -37.06
CA TRP A 165 -25.48 -21.22 -38.33
C TRP A 165 -26.24 -20.51 -39.46
N ASP A 166 -27.21 -19.66 -39.12
CA ASP A 166 -27.88 -18.76 -40.08
C ASP A 166 -26.92 -17.68 -40.61
N ILE A 167 -25.92 -17.29 -39.83
CA ILE A 167 -24.83 -16.42 -40.28
C ILE A 167 -23.77 -17.24 -41.00
N ARG A 168 -23.22 -18.26 -40.33
CA ARG A 168 -22.18 -19.12 -40.88
C ARG A 168 -22.12 -20.49 -40.18
N ARG A 169 -22.32 -21.54 -40.97
CA ARG A 169 -22.17 -22.95 -40.54
C ARG A 169 -21.03 -23.72 -41.18
N ASN A 170 -20.48 -23.20 -42.27
CA ASN A 170 -19.38 -23.82 -42.98
C ASN A 170 -18.13 -22.94 -42.87
N SER A 171 -17.05 -23.50 -42.35
CA SER A 171 -15.73 -22.86 -42.37
C SER A 171 -14.95 -23.12 -43.67
N GLY A 172 -15.45 -23.97 -44.57
CA GLY A 172 -14.78 -24.29 -45.84
C GLY A 172 -13.44 -24.99 -45.61
N ASP A 173 -12.38 -24.56 -46.30
CA ASP A 173 -11.04 -25.17 -46.26
C ASP A 173 -10.22 -24.79 -45.01
N ILE A 174 -10.86 -24.30 -43.94
CA ILE A 174 -10.16 -24.00 -42.67
C ILE A 174 -9.74 -25.31 -42.00
N ILE A 175 -8.43 -25.47 -41.86
CA ILE A 175 -7.80 -26.61 -41.21
C ILE A 175 -7.72 -26.35 -39.70
N VAL A 176 -8.28 -27.29 -38.93
CA VAL A 176 -8.20 -27.35 -37.47
C VAL A 176 -7.34 -28.56 -37.09
N ALA A 177 -6.17 -28.31 -36.52
CA ALA A 177 -5.31 -29.37 -36.01
C ALA A 177 -5.77 -29.80 -34.62
N VAL A 178 -6.01 -31.10 -34.46
CA VAL A 178 -6.35 -31.72 -33.17
C VAL A 178 -5.09 -32.41 -32.65
N VAL A 179 -4.39 -31.74 -31.73
CA VAL A 179 -3.17 -32.24 -31.09
C VAL A 179 -3.58 -33.02 -29.84
N ASP A 180 -3.70 -34.33 -29.96
CA ASP A 180 -4.38 -35.18 -28.96
C ASP A 180 -3.94 -36.66 -29.04
N SER A 181 -4.82 -37.61 -28.73
CA SER A 181 -4.60 -39.07 -28.79
C SER A 181 -4.81 -39.68 -30.18
N GLY A 182 -5.00 -38.85 -31.20
CA GLY A 182 -5.37 -39.25 -32.56
C GLY A 182 -6.85 -39.07 -32.85
N VAL A 183 -7.27 -39.39 -34.07
CA VAL A 183 -8.67 -39.27 -34.52
C VAL A 183 -9.08 -40.52 -35.29
N GLN A 184 -10.29 -41.04 -35.03
CA GLN A 184 -10.92 -42.08 -35.83
C GLN A 184 -11.30 -41.51 -37.22
N TYR A 185 -10.31 -41.30 -38.09
CA TYR A 185 -10.47 -40.62 -39.38
C TYR A 185 -11.46 -41.29 -40.35
N ASN A 186 -11.81 -42.55 -40.12
CA ASN A 186 -12.82 -43.28 -40.90
C ASN A 186 -14.22 -43.30 -40.24
N HIS A 187 -14.44 -42.53 -39.15
CA HIS A 187 -15.74 -42.41 -38.50
C HIS A 187 -16.80 -41.93 -39.50
N ARG A 188 -17.98 -42.55 -39.48
CA ARG A 188 -19.04 -42.33 -40.50
C ARG A 188 -19.59 -40.91 -40.56
N ASP A 189 -19.30 -40.14 -39.53
CA ASP A 189 -19.79 -38.79 -39.27
C ASP A 189 -18.67 -37.73 -39.25
N LEU A 190 -17.42 -38.15 -39.51
CA LEU A 190 -16.24 -37.27 -39.50
C LEU A 190 -15.37 -37.41 -40.75
N ARG A 191 -15.35 -38.59 -41.38
CA ARG A 191 -14.44 -38.92 -42.50
C ARG A 191 -14.48 -37.94 -43.67
N ASN A 192 -15.60 -37.26 -43.90
CA ASN A 192 -15.77 -36.28 -44.98
C ASN A 192 -15.15 -34.91 -44.63
N ASN A 193 -14.96 -34.66 -43.33
CA ASN A 193 -14.38 -33.45 -42.77
C ASN A 193 -12.92 -33.68 -42.31
N MET A 194 -12.31 -34.82 -42.62
CA MET A 194 -10.88 -35.00 -42.38
C MET A 194 -10.07 -34.16 -43.36
N TRP A 195 -9.05 -33.45 -42.86
CA TRP A 195 -7.99 -32.90 -43.68
C TRP A 195 -7.26 -34.05 -44.39
N VAL A 196 -6.87 -33.80 -45.63
CA VAL A 196 -6.15 -34.75 -46.45
C VAL A 196 -4.90 -34.08 -46.97
N ASN A 197 -3.74 -34.65 -46.65
CA ASN A 197 -2.51 -34.34 -47.37
C ASN A 197 -2.65 -34.86 -48.81
N LYS A 198 -2.96 -33.94 -49.73
CA LYS A 198 -3.20 -34.27 -51.13
C LYS A 198 -1.95 -34.78 -51.84
N ALA A 199 -0.76 -34.39 -51.37
CA ALA A 199 0.50 -34.88 -51.93
C ALA A 199 0.65 -36.37 -51.64
N GLU A 200 0.55 -36.77 -50.37
CA GLU A 200 0.62 -38.18 -49.96
C GLU A 200 -0.53 -39.03 -50.51
N GLN A 201 -1.76 -38.51 -50.52
CA GLN A 201 -2.91 -39.28 -51.05
C GLN A 201 -2.74 -39.62 -52.55
N ALA A 202 -2.10 -38.73 -53.31
CA ALA A 202 -1.79 -38.94 -54.73
C ALA A 202 -0.40 -39.57 -54.95
N GLY A 203 0.33 -39.79 -53.86
CA GLY A 203 1.73 -40.20 -53.79
C GLY A 203 1.96 -41.70 -53.94
N SER A 204 3.21 -42.11 -53.69
CA SER A 204 3.66 -43.49 -53.77
C SER A 204 3.79 -44.09 -52.37
N PRO A 205 3.16 -45.24 -52.07
CA PRO A 205 3.25 -45.85 -50.75
C PRO A 205 4.69 -46.04 -50.26
N GLY A 206 4.98 -45.56 -49.05
CA GLY A 206 6.30 -45.62 -48.42
C GLY A 206 7.28 -44.53 -48.87
N VAL A 207 6.79 -43.48 -49.54
CA VAL A 207 7.56 -42.30 -49.95
C VAL A 207 6.98 -41.08 -49.26
N ASP A 208 7.84 -40.13 -48.88
CA ASP A 208 7.45 -38.78 -48.47
C ASP A 208 7.40 -37.93 -49.75
N ASP A 209 6.20 -37.73 -50.29
CA ASP A 209 5.93 -37.11 -51.59
C ASP A 209 5.89 -35.58 -51.52
N ASP A 210 5.61 -34.98 -50.36
CA ASP A 210 5.71 -33.51 -50.15
C ASP A 210 7.06 -33.05 -49.57
N ASN A 211 7.94 -33.98 -49.19
CA ASN A 211 9.24 -33.75 -48.54
C ASN A 211 9.10 -33.00 -47.22
N ASN A 212 8.08 -33.34 -46.42
CA ASN A 212 7.86 -32.77 -45.10
C ASN A 212 8.52 -33.57 -43.95
N ASP A 213 9.30 -34.60 -44.28
CA ASP A 213 9.97 -35.59 -43.42
C ASP A 213 9.04 -36.67 -42.82
N TYR A 214 7.76 -36.74 -43.23
CA TYR A 214 6.75 -37.67 -42.73
C TYR A 214 6.13 -38.51 -43.86
N ILE A 215 6.59 -39.75 -43.99
CA ILE A 215 6.13 -40.70 -45.02
C ILE A 215 4.63 -41.03 -44.84
N ASP A 216 3.85 -40.97 -45.91
CA ASP A 216 2.43 -41.40 -46.01
C ASP A 216 1.46 -40.73 -45.00
N ASP A 217 1.72 -39.49 -44.57
CA ASP A 217 0.96 -38.75 -43.54
C ASP A 217 -0.42 -38.19 -43.98
N ILE A 218 -1.19 -39.02 -44.68
CA ILE A 218 -2.41 -38.66 -45.44
C ILE A 218 -3.45 -37.87 -44.62
N TYR A 219 -3.66 -38.17 -43.34
CA TYR A 219 -4.67 -37.51 -42.50
C TYR A 219 -4.05 -36.74 -41.32
N GLY A 220 -2.72 -36.61 -41.32
CA GLY A 220 -1.89 -36.20 -40.19
C GLY A 220 -0.95 -37.34 -39.75
N TYR A 221 -0.33 -37.19 -38.58
CA TYR A 221 0.79 -38.03 -38.15
C TYR A 221 0.71 -38.47 -36.69
N ASP A 222 1.25 -39.65 -36.39
CA ASP A 222 1.44 -40.18 -35.04
C ASP A 222 2.88 -39.96 -34.55
N PHE A 223 3.07 -38.89 -33.79
CA PHE A 223 4.33 -38.56 -33.14
C PHE A 223 4.63 -39.40 -31.90
N CYS A 224 3.61 -40.02 -31.29
CA CYS A 224 3.79 -40.89 -30.13
C CYS A 224 4.48 -42.20 -30.54
N ASN A 225 4.04 -42.79 -31.66
CA ASN A 225 4.60 -44.05 -32.17
C ASN A 225 5.60 -43.84 -33.32
N GLY A 226 5.65 -42.64 -33.90
CA GLY A 226 6.56 -42.29 -34.98
C GLY A 226 6.15 -42.90 -36.32
N ASP A 227 4.84 -42.91 -36.63
CA ASP A 227 4.30 -43.47 -37.86
C ASP A 227 3.14 -42.62 -38.45
N ALA A 228 2.70 -42.98 -39.65
CA ALA A 228 1.72 -42.22 -40.44
C ALA A 228 0.26 -42.51 -40.07
N ASN A 229 -0.01 -43.25 -39.00
CA ASN A 229 -1.34 -43.70 -38.65
C ASN A 229 -1.86 -43.01 -37.37
N PRO A 230 -2.45 -41.80 -37.47
CA PRO A 230 -2.97 -41.06 -36.31
C PRO A 230 -4.32 -41.60 -35.81
N ILE A 231 -4.59 -42.91 -35.96
CA ILE A 231 -5.84 -43.51 -35.50
C ILE A 231 -5.92 -43.42 -33.97
N ASP A 232 -7.11 -43.08 -33.47
CA ASP A 232 -7.32 -42.93 -32.04
C ASP A 232 -7.52 -44.28 -31.34
N ASP A 233 -6.58 -44.63 -30.46
CA ASP A 233 -6.61 -45.83 -29.63
C ASP A 233 -7.02 -45.55 -28.18
N ARG A 234 -7.28 -44.27 -27.84
CA ARG A 234 -7.76 -43.82 -26.52
C ARG A 234 -9.22 -43.38 -26.55
N GLY A 235 -9.62 -42.69 -27.61
CA GLY A 235 -10.95 -42.14 -27.85
C GLY A 235 -11.06 -40.62 -27.62
N HIS A 236 -10.07 -40.00 -26.96
CA HIS A 236 -10.12 -38.61 -26.53
C HIS A 236 -10.13 -37.62 -27.71
N GLY A 237 -9.16 -37.73 -28.61
CA GLY A 237 -9.07 -36.85 -29.77
C GLY A 237 -10.24 -37.01 -30.75
N THR A 238 -10.82 -38.21 -30.89
CA THR A 238 -12.04 -38.42 -31.70
C THR A 238 -13.25 -37.69 -31.14
N HIS A 239 -13.40 -37.67 -29.81
CA HIS A 239 -14.48 -36.94 -29.14
C HIS A 239 -14.33 -35.43 -29.37
N CYS A 240 -13.11 -34.89 -29.18
CA CYS A 240 -12.79 -33.50 -29.46
C CYS A 240 -13.02 -33.13 -30.94
N ALA A 241 -12.58 -33.95 -31.87
CA ALA A 241 -12.76 -33.73 -33.31
C ALA A 241 -14.25 -33.71 -33.72
N GLY A 242 -15.07 -34.56 -33.10
CA GLY A 242 -16.52 -34.58 -33.32
C GLY A 242 -17.21 -33.29 -32.88
N ILE A 243 -16.82 -32.72 -31.74
CA ILE A 243 -17.33 -31.43 -31.25
C ILE A 243 -17.00 -30.32 -32.25
N ILE A 244 -15.77 -30.30 -32.77
CA ILE A 244 -15.32 -29.29 -33.73
C ILE A 244 -16.08 -29.41 -35.05
N ALA A 245 -16.12 -30.63 -35.63
CA ALA A 245 -16.43 -30.80 -37.05
C ALA A 245 -17.15 -32.10 -37.44
N ALA A 246 -18.00 -32.68 -36.61
CA ALA A 246 -18.94 -33.69 -37.12
C ALA A 246 -19.80 -33.10 -38.26
N GLU A 247 -19.99 -33.88 -39.32
CA GLU A 247 -20.63 -33.44 -40.57
C GLU A 247 -22.12 -33.17 -40.34
N GLY A 248 -22.50 -31.89 -40.25
CA GLY A 248 -23.89 -31.49 -40.03
C GLY A 248 -24.78 -31.74 -41.25
N ASN A 249 -26.06 -31.99 -40.95
CA ASN A 249 -27.16 -32.23 -41.88
C ASN A 249 -26.97 -33.48 -42.79
N ASN A 250 -26.30 -34.52 -42.28
CA ASN A 250 -26.04 -35.75 -43.01
C ASN A 250 -26.98 -36.91 -42.58
N GLY A 251 -27.84 -36.67 -41.59
CA GLY A 251 -28.83 -37.59 -41.05
C GLY A 251 -28.24 -38.68 -40.14
N LYS A 252 -27.00 -38.52 -39.67
CA LYS A 252 -26.31 -39.45 -38.78
C LYS A 252 -25.99 -38.77 -37.45
N ASP A 253 -25.52 -39.57 -36.50
CA ASP A 253 -25.04 -39.22 -35.17
C ASP A 253 -25.28 -37.76 -34.70
N ILE A 254 -24.31 -36.85 -34.85
CA ILE A 254 -24.31 -35.51 -34.22
C ILE A 254 -23.98 -34.41 -35.23
N ALA A 255 -24.14 -33.14 -34.85
CA ALA A 255 -23.56 -32.01 -35.56
C ALA A 255 -22.35 -31.45 -34.80
N GLY A 256 -21.28 -31.07 -35.51
CA GLY A 256 -20.18 -30.29 -34.96
C GLY A 256 -20.50 -28.79 -34.95
N VAL A 257 -19.72 -27.99 -34.22
CA VAL A 257 -19.86 -26.53 -34.22
C VAL A 257 -19.67 -25.96 -35.64
N SER A 258 -18.67 -26.43 -36.38
CA SER A 258 -18.53 -26.16 -37.81
C SER A 258 -18.90 -27.40 -38.62
N TRP A 259 -19.85 -27.30 -39.56
CA TRP A 259 -20.31 -28.45 -40.33
C TRP A 259 -19.29 -28.94 -41.37
N SER A 260 -18.22 -28.17 -41.62
CA SER A 260 -17.28 -28.43 -42.72
C SER A 260 -15.80 -28.13 -42.42
N ALA A 261 -15.39 -27.94 -41.16
CA ALA A 261 -13.97 -27.71 -40.86
C ALA A 261 -13.13 -28.96 -41.18
N GLN A 262 -11.88 -28.75 -41.65
CA GLN A 262 -10.98 -29.85 -41.99
C GLN A 262 -10.13 -30.26 -40.79
N ILE A 263 -10.35 -31.46 -40.25
CA ILE A 263 -9.63 -31.98 -39.08
C ILE A 263 -8.30 -32.61 -39.49
N MET A 264 -7.19 -32.03 -39.04
CA MET A 264 -5.86 -32.62 -39.13
C MET A 264 -5.55 -33.39 -37.84
N ALA A 265 -5.33 -34.70 -37.93
CA ALA A 265 -5.18 -35.57 -36.78
C ALA A 265 -3.70 -35.68 -36.36
N LEU A 266 -3.34 -35.12 -35.21
CA LEU A 266 -1.95 -35.13 -34.72
C LEU A 266 -1.90 -35.87 -33.39
N LYS A 267 -1.47 -37.13 -33.44
CA LYS A 267 -1.40 -38.00 -32.27
C LYS A 267 -0.06 -37.83 -31.58
N PHE A 268 -0.08 -37.37 -30.32
CA PHE A 268 1.11 -37.34 -29.46
C PHE A 268 0.85 -37.97 -28.08
N LEU A 269 -0.42 -38.23 -27.75
CA LEU A 269 -0.82 -38.98 -26.56
C LEU A 269 -1.02 -40.47 -26.91
N ASP A 270 -0.51 -41.35 -26.06
CA ASP A 270 -0.67 -42.78 -26.15
C ASP A 270 -2.07 -43.26 -25.70
N SER A 271 -2.31 -44.57 -25.78
CA SER A 271 -3.57 -45.23 -25.36
C SER A 271 -3.95 -45.01 -23.87
N THR A 272 -3.02 -44.52 -23.04
CA THR A 272 -3.27 -44.17 -21.63
C THR A 272 -3.62 -42.70 -21.45
N GLY A 273 -3.41 -41.87 -22.47
CA GLY A 273 -3.54 -40.41 -22.42
C GLY A 273 -2.26 -39.71 -21.99
N SER A 274 -1.10 -40.37 -22.11
CA SER A 274 0.21 -39.81 -21.74
C SER A 274 1.04 -39.49 -22.98
N GLY A 275 1.87 -38.45 -22.96
CA GLY A 275 2.76 -38.09 -24.06
C GLY A 275 3.90 -37.18 -23.61
N TYR A 276 4.89 -36.98 -24.48
CA TYR A 276 6.04 -36.13 -24.20
C TYR A 276 5.85 -34.72 -24.78
N SER A 277 6.32 -33.71 -24.05
CA SER A 277 6.31 -32.32 -24.53
C SER A 277 7.08 -32.12 -25.84
N SER A 278 8.10 -32.95 -26.10
CA SER A 278 8.83 -32.94 -27.38
C SER A 278 7.96 -33.33 -28.57
N ASP A 279 7.02 -34.26 -28.37
CA ASP A 279 6.14 -34.73 -29.44
C ASP A 279 4.96 -33.77 -29.62
N ALA A 280 4.50 -33.13 -28.54
CA ALA A 280 3.59 -31.99 -28.63
C ALA A 280 4.18 -30.83 -29.45
N VAL A 281 5.47 -30.50 -29.25
CA VAL A 281 6.18 -29.49 -30.05
C VAL A 281 6.20 -29.87 -31.53
N LYS A 282 6.55 -31.12 -31.87
CA LYS A 282 6.54 -31.57 -33.26
C LYS A 282 5.14 -31.50 -33.87
N ALA A 283 4.10 -31.87 -33.13
CA ALA A 283 2.72 -31.77 -33.57
C ALA A 283 2.31 -30.31 -33.83
N ILE A 284 2.63 -29.37 -32.94
CA ILE A 284 2.33 -27.95 -33.13
C ILE A 284 3.07 -27.39 -34.36
N GLU A 285 4.36 -27.71 -34.52
CA GLU A 285 5.13 -27.30 -35.69
C GLU A 285 4.61 -27.91 -36.99
N TYR A 286 4.23 -29.19 -36.96
CA TYR A 286 3.61 -29.86 -38.10
C TYR A 286 2.30 -29.17 -38.51
N ALA A 287 1.43 -28.86 -37.54
CA ALA A 287 0.21 -28.11 -37.79
C ALA A 287 0.50 -26.75 -38.45
N ARG A 288 1.48 -26.02 -37.92
CA ARG A 288 1.91 -24.72 -38.44
C ARG A 288 2.40 -24.81 -39.87
N LEU A 289 3.28 -25.76 -40.17
CA LEU A 289 3.88 -25.94 -41.49
C LEU A 289 2.90 -26.49 -42.54
N ASN A 290 1.92 -27.30 -42.12
CA ASN A 290 0.89 -27.85 -42.99
C ASN A 290 -0.38 -26.97 -43.08
N GLY A 291 -0.28 -25.71 -42.67
CA GLY A 291 -1.27 -24.68 -42.98
C GLY A 291 -2.50 -24.66 -42.07
N ALA A 292 -2.45 -25.28 -40.89
CA ALA A 292 -3.50 -25.15 -39.89
C ALA A 292 -3.78 -23.66 -39.58
N LYS A 293 -5.05 -23.33 -39.36
CA LYS A 293 -5.47 -21.98 -38.93
C LYS A 293 -5.93 -21.94 -37.49
N VAL A 294 -6.27 -23.10 -36.94
CA VAL A 294 -6.62 -23.30 -35.55
C VAL A 294 -5.92 -24.56 -35.03
N ILE A 295 -5.36 -24.51 -33.83
CA ILE A 295 -4.81 -25.66 -33.11
C ILE A 295 -5.60 -25.84 -31.81
N SER A 296 -6.23 -27.00 -31.65
CA SER A 296 -6.98 -27.38 -30.45
C SER A 296 -6.13 -28.29 -29.57
N ASN A 297 -5.90 -27.88 -28.32
CA ASN A 297 -5.03 -28.56 -27.35
C ASN A 297 -5.82 -28.96 -26.11
N SER A 298 -6.42 -30.15 -26.13
CA SER A 298 -7.22 -30.66 -25.01
C SER A 298 -6.37 -31.47 -24.02
N TRP A 299 -5.21 -30.93 -23.67
CA TRP A 299 -4.19 -31.53 -22.80
C TRP A 299 -3.48 -30.44 -21.98
N GLY A 300 -2.85 -30.83 -20.87
CA GLY A 300 -2.01 -29.93 -20.10
C GLY A 300 -1.30 -30.63 -18.94
N GLY A 301 -0.20 -30.06 -18.46
CA GLY A 301 0.61 -30.62 -17.37
C GLY A 301 2.10 -30.27 -17.44
N GLY A 302 2.87 -30.68 -16.43
CA GLY A 302 4.34 -30.62 -16.46
C GLY A 302 5.00 -29.26 -16.15
N GLY A 303 4.22 -28.22 -15.82
CA GLY A 303 4.73 -26.87 -15.55
C GLY A 303 5.07 -26.08 -16.82
N ARG A 304 5.50 -24.81 -16.66
CA ARG A 304 5.84 -23.95 -17.82
C ARG A 304 7.08 -24.48 -18.55
N SER A 305 6.96 -24.71 -19.85
CA SER A 305 8.07 -25.18 -20.71
C SER A 305 8.43 -24.14 -21.77
N SER A 306 9.67 -23.64 -21.77
CA SER A 306 10.13 -22.69 -22.79
C SER A 306 10.14 -23.27 -24.21
N PHE A 307 10.23 -24.60 -24.36
CA PHE A 307 10.23 -25.27 -25.67
C PHE A 307 8.83 -25.32 -26.29
N VAL A 308 7.82 -25.67 -25.49
CA VAL A 308 6.42 -25.67 -25.94
C VAL A 308 5.97 -24.24 -26.22
N GLU A 309 6.36 -23.30 -25.35
CA GLU A 309 6.07 -21.88 -25.51
C GLU A 309 6.66 -21.31 -26.80
N ALA A 310 7.89 -21.69 -27.18
CA ALA A 310 8.50 -21.25 -28.43
C ALA A 310 7.71 -21.72 -29.67
N ALA A 311 7.23 -22.97 -29.68
CA ALA A 311 6.42 -23.52 -30.78
C ALA A 311 5.03 -22.84 -30.86
N VAL A 312 4.39 -22.62 -29.71
CA VAL A 312 3.15 -21.85 -29.60
C VAL A 312 3.34 -20.44 -30.15
N ASN A 313 4.40 -19.75 -29.73
CA ASN A 313 4.71 -18.39 -30.18
C ASN A 313 5.02 -18.33 -31.68
N ALA A 314 5.69 -19.35 -32.24
CA ALA A 314 5.92 -19.46 -33.68
C ALA A 314 4.61 -19.65 -34.46
N ALA A 315 3.73 -20.54 -34.00
CA ALA A 315 2.40 -20.74 -34.60
C ALA A 315 1.56 -19.46 -34.52
N PHE A 316 1.59 -18.79 -33.37
CA PHE A 316 0.89 -17.53 -33.16
C PHE A 316 1.37 -16.42 -34.11
N ALA A 317 2.70 -16.29 -34.26
CA ALA A 317 3.32 -15.31 -35.16
C ALA A 317 2.94 -15.53 -36.63
N ASP A 318 2.70 -16.78 -37.04
CA ASP A 318 2.20 -17.14 -38.37
C ASP A 318 0.67 -16.96 -38.52
N GLY A 319 0.01 -16.40 -37.50
CA GLY A 319 -1.40 -16.06 -37.53
C GLY A 319 -2.35 -17.22 -37.24
N ILE A 320 -1.87 -18.26 -36.54
CA ILE A 320 -2.64 -19.44 -36.15
C ILE A 320 -3.26 -19.23 -34.77
N VAL A 321 -4.54 -19.55 -34.63
CA VAL A 321 -5.26 -19.47 -33.36
C VAL A 321 -4.93 -20.71 -32.53
N ILE A 322 -4.37 -20.54 -31.33
CA ILE A 322 -4.06 -21.65 -30.43
C ILE A 322 -5.05 -21.62 -29.26
N ILE A 323 -5.71 -22.74 -29.02
CA ILE A 323 -6.76 -22.87 -28.00
C ILE A 323 -6.39 -24.05 -27.11
N ALA A 324 -6.54 -23.90 -25.80
CA ALA A 324 -6.22 -24.95 -24.85
C ALA A 324 -7.19 -25.04 -23.67
N ALA A 325 -7.36 -26.25 -23.16
CA ALA A 325 -8.16 -26.56 -22.00
C ALA A 325 -7.51 -26.04 -20.70
N ALA A 326 -8.29 -25.34 -19.86
CA ALA A 326 -7.77 -24.72 -18.63
C ALA A 326 -7.33 -25.71 -17.53
N GLY A 327 -7.83 -26.95 -17.55
CA GLY A 327 -7.52 -27.97 -16.55
C GLY A 327 -8.65 -28.19 -15.55
N ASN A 328 -8.56 -29.32 -14.84
CA ASN A 328 -9.68 -29.92 -14.12
C ASN A 328 -9.40 -30.11 -12.61
N GLU A 329 -8.56 -29.24 -12.03
CA GLU A 329 -8.09 -29.33 -10.64
C GLU A 329 -8.82 -28.38 -9.69
N GLY A 330 -9.66 -27.47 -10.19
CA GLY A 330 -10.38 -26.48 -9.38
C GLY A 330 -9.46 -25.44 -8.73
N THR A 331 -8.34 -25.09 -9.38
CA THR A 331 -7.34 -24.15 -8.86
C THR A 331 -7.27 -22.86 -9.68
N SER A 332 -6.72 -21.81 -9.07
CA SER A 332 -6.37 -20.56 -9.75
C SER A 332 -5.00 -20.59 -10.46
N SER A 333 -4.21 -21.65 -10.20
CA SER A 333 -2.88 -21.82 -10.80
C SER A 333 -2.97 -22.20 -12.28
N PRO A 334 -2.23 -21.53 -13.18
CA PRO A 334 -2.29 -21.82 -14.60
C PRO A 334 -1.74 -23.22 -14.95
N LEU A 335 -2.47 -23.91 -15.83
CA LEU A 335 -2.04 -25.16 -16.48
C LEU A 335 -1.54 -24.85 -17.89
N TYR A 336 -0.39 -25.40 -18.30
CA TYR A 336 0.18 -25.17 -19.62
C TYR A 336 -0.23 -26.29 -20.58
N PRO A 337 -0.60 -25.98 -21.84
CA PRO A 337 -0.32 -24.73 -22.54
C PRO A 337 -1.34 -23.59 -22.37
N ALA A 338 -2.48 -23.80 -21.70
CA ALA A 338 -3.50 -22.75 -21.55
C ALA A 338 -2.99 -21.48 -20.84
N GLY A 339 -2.05 -21.60 -19.91
CA GLY A 339 -1.46 -20.46 -19.21
C GLY A 339 -0.40 -19.65 -19.98
N TYR A 340 -0.18 -19.91 -21.28
CA TYR A 340 0.72 -19.08 -22.10
C TYR A 340 -0.02 -17.88 -22.68
N ASP A 341 0.64 -16.72 -22.74
CA ASP A 341 0.04 -15.44 -23.19
C ASP A 341 -0.58 -15.49 -24.61
N ASN A 342 -0.04 -16.34 -25.49
CA ASN A 342 -0.46 -16.47 -26.89
C ASN A 342 -1.45 -17.64 -27.13
N VAL A 343 -2.11 -18.11 -26.07
CA VAL A 343 -3.07 -19.22 -26.12
C VAL A 343 -4.41 -18.75 -25.55
N ILE A 344 -5.51 -19.11 -26.22
CA ILE A 344 -6.86 -18.89 -25.72
C ILE A 344 -7.18 -19.97 -24.70
N ALA A 345 -7.26 -19.60 -23.42
CA ALA A 345 -7.54 -20.49 -22.31
C ALA A 345 -9.05 -20.68 -22.11
N VAL A 346 -9.50 -21.95 -22.05
CA VAL A 346 -10.92 -22.31 -22.04
C VAL A 346 -11.32 -23.04 -20.75
N ALA A 347 -12.17 -22.42 -19.94
CA ALA A 347 -12.81 -23.03 -18.77
C ALA A 347 -14.12 -23.76 -19.13
N ALA A 348 -14.59 -24.66 -18.24
CA ALA A 348 -15.77 -25.49 -18.47
C ALA A 348 -17.02 -25.02 -17.71
N THR A 349 -18.16 -24.98 -18.39
CA THR A 349 -19.49 -24.76 -17.80
C THR A 349 -20.40 -25.99 -17.93
N ASP A 350 -21.41 -26.08 -17.06
CA ASP A 350 -22.50 -27.03 -17.17
C ASP A 350 -23.72 -26.47 -17.92
N SER A 351 -24.76 -27.29 -18.11
CA SER A 351 -26.02 -26.93 -18.79
C SER A 351 -26.90 -25.93 -18.03
N SER A 352 -26.34 -25.25 -17.04
CA SER A 352 -26.98 -24.16 -16.29
C SER A 352 -26.02 -22.97 -16.13
N ASP A 353 -25.00 -22.87 -16.99
CA ASP A 353 -23.97 -21.83 -16.98
C ASP A 353 -23.16 -21.72 -15.68
N ARG A 354 -23.09 -22.80 -14.91
CA ARG A 354 -22.25 -22.83 -13.71
C ARG A 354 -20.86 -23.35 -14.06
N GLY A 355 -19.85 -22.59 -13.66
CA GLY A 355 -18.46 -23.03 -13.62
C GLY A 355 -18.30 -24.13 -12.58
N VAL A 356 -18.13 -25.37 -13.04
CA VAL A 356 -18.00 -26.56 -12.19
C VAL A 356 -16.85 -26.45 -11.20
N TRP A 357 -17.00 -27.07 -10.02
CA TRP A 357 -16.00 -26.93 -8.94
C TRP A 357 -14.60 -27.38 -9.34
N TRP A 358 -14.48 -28.30 -10.31
CA TRP A 358 -13.21 -28.80 -10.83
C TRP A 358 -12.65 -27.99 -12.00
N THR A 359 -13.37 -27.05 -12.64
CA THR A 359 -12.73 -26.21 -13.67
C THR A 359 -11.72 -25.29 -13.00
N ASN A 360 -10.49 -25.25 -13.54
CA ASN A 360 -9.54 -24.20 -13.20
C ASN A 360 -10.11 -22.83 -13.61
N TYR A 361 -9.68 -21.79 -12.90
CA TYR A 361 -10.20 -20.43 -13.02
C TYR A 361 -9.08 -19.42 -12.81
N GLY A 362 -9.29 -18.14 -13.11
CA GLY A 362 -8.31 -17.08 -12.86
C GLY A 362 -8.32 -16.01 -13.93
N ASN A 363 -7.56 -14.94 -13.71
CA ASN A 363 -7.44 -13.84 -14.66
C ASN A 363 -6.73 -14.22 -15.98
N TRP A 364 -6.18 -15.44 -16.05
CA TRP A 364 -5.54 -16.01 -17.24
C TRP A 364 -6.52 -16.82 -18.10
N ILE A 365 -7.79 -16.94 -17.71
CA ILE A 365 -8.85 -17.54 -18.54
C ILE A 365 -9.39 -16.49 -19.52
N ASP A 366 -9.51 -16.84 -20.80
CA ASP A 366 -10.05 -15.93 -21.82
C ASP A 366 -11.57 -16.04 -21.94
N VAL A 367 -12.08 -17.27 -22.03
CA VAL A 367 -13.50 -17.59 -22.21
C VAL A 367 -13.85 -18.92 -21.54
N SER A 368 -15.13 -19.16 -21.35
CA SER A 368 -15.70 -20.44 -20.93
C SER A 368 -16.49 -21.09 -22.06
N ALA A 369 -16.66 -22.41 -22.02
CA ALA A 369 -17.51 -23.13 -22.97
C ALA A 369 -18.12 -24.39 -22.32
N PRO A 370 -19.20 -24.96 -22.91
CA PRO A 370 -19.79 -26.20 -22.43
C PRO A 370 -18.78 -27.34 -22.29
N GLY A 371 -18.64 -27.87 -21.07
CA GLY A 371 -17.66 -28.92 -20.77
C GLY A 371 -18.18 -30.07 -19.92
N VAL A 372 -19.48 -30.12 -19.60
CA VAL A 372 -20.08 -31.14 -18.74
C VAL A 372 -21.12 -31.95 -19.50
N ASP A 373 -21.03 -33.27 -19.41
CA ASP A 373 -21.94 -34.20 -20.08
C ASP A 373 -22.10 -33.89 -21.57
N ILE A 374 -20.96 -33.83 -22.27
CA ILE A 374 -20.88 -33.47 -23.68
C ILE A 374 -20.94 -34.73 -24.54
N LEU A 375 -22.01 -34.83 -25.33
CA LEU A 375 -22.18 -35.87 -26.34
C LEU A 375 -21.29 -35.58 -27.56
N SER A 376 -20.45 -36.55 -27.93
CA SER A 376 -19.70 -36.49 -29.19
C SER A 376 -19.39 -37.88 -29.75
N LEU A 377 -18.60 -37.93 -30.83
CA LEU A 377 -18.19 -39.13 -31.53
C LEU A 377 -17.29 -40.03 -30.67
N ARG A 378 -17.37 -41.33 -30.93
CA ARG A 378 -16.63 -42.36 -30.20
C ARG A 378 -15.69 -43.11 -31.14
N ALA A 379 -14.43 -43.25 -30.73
CA ALA A 379 -13.48 -44.13 -31.42
C ALA A 379 -13.79 -45.61 -31.15
N SER A 380 -13.68 -46.44 -32.19
CA SER A 380 -14.04 -47.84 -32.12
C SER A 380 -13.08 -48.61 -31.21
N GLY A 381 -13.62 -49.39 -30.27
CA GLY A 381 -12.82 -50.24 -29.37
C GLY A 381 -12.23 -49.50 -28.16
N THR A 382 -12.57 -48.23 -27.96
CA THR A 382 -12.11 -47.41 -26.83
C THR A 382 -13.13 -47.34 -25.70
N SER A 383 -12.65 -47.00 -24.49
CA SER A 383 -13.45 -46.91 -23.26
C SER A 383 -13.61 -45.46 -22.75
N MET A 384 -13.47 -44.47 -23.63
CA MET A 384 -13.62 -43.07 -23.23
C MET A 384 -15.10 -42.74 -22.98
N GLY A 385 -15.37 -42.11 -21.83
CA GLY A 385 -16.69 -41.60 -21.49
C GLY A 385 -17.74 -42.69 -21.26
N ASP A 386 -18.99 -42.25 -21.14
CA ASP A 386 -20.16 -43.12 -21.05
C ASP A 386 -20.69 -43.38 -22.47
N ALA A 387 -20.30 -44.53 -23.03
CA ALA A 387 -20.69 -44.91 -24.38
C ALA A 387 -22.22 -45.09 -24.50
N LEU A 388 -22.84 -44.35 -25.42
CA LEU A 388 -24.27 -44.49 -25.72
C LEU A 388 -24.50 -45.58 -26.78
N ASP A 389 -23.62 -45.65 -27.77
CA ASP A 389 -23.64 -46.67 -28.82
C ASP A 389 -22.23 -46.88 -29.40
N PRO A 390 -22.06 -47.66 -30.49
CA PRO A 390 -20.74 -47.86 -31.10
C PRO A 390 -20.07 -46.61 -31.68
N TYR A 391 -20.82 -45.52 -31.88
CA TYR A 391 -20.39 -44.33 -32.63
C TYR A 391 -20.36 -43.05 -31.78
N THR A 392 -20.98 -43.05 -30.59
CA THR A 392 -21.12 -41.86 -29.75
C THR A 392 -20.93 -42.15 -28.27
N THR A 393 -20.37 -41.19 -27.56
CA THR A 393 -20.05 -41.26 -26.13
C THR A 393 -20.18 -39.89 -25.46
N VAL A 394 -20.24 -39.91 -24.13
CA VAL A 394 -20.45 -38.73 -23.29
C VAL A 394 -19.25 -38.54 -22.40
N ALA A 395 -18.70 -37.33 -22.37
CA ALA A 395 -17.56 -37.01 -21.52
C ALA A 395 -17.70 -35.63 -20.88
N SER A 396 -16.95 -35.40 -19.79
CA SER A 396 -16.87 -34.11 -19.12
C SER A 396 -15.40 -33.72 -18.92
N GLY A 397 -15.10 -32.44 -19.05
CA GLY A 397 -13.79 -31.84 -18.82
C GLY A 397 -13.64 -30.53 -19.58
N THR A 398 -12.65 -29.72 -19.20
CA THR A 398 -12.20 -28.57 -20.02
C THR A 398 -11.73 -29.02 -21.41
N SER A 399 -11.34 -30.28 -21.56
CA SER A 399 -11.07 -30.94 -22.84
C SER A 399 -12.26 -31.00 -23.78
N MET A 400 -13.50 -30.96 -23.27
CA MET A 400 -14.70 -30.88 -24.10
C MET A 400 -15.13 -29.41 -24.33
N ALA A 401 -14.77 -28.50 -23.43
CA ALA A 401 -14.98 -27.05 -23.63
C ALA A 401 -14.09 -26.48 -24.74
N CYS A 402 -12.78 -26.80 -24.70
CA CYS A 402 -11.77 -26.39 -25.70
C CYS A 402 -12.22 -26.58 -27.17
N PRO A 403 -12.71 -27.76 -27.60
CA PRO A 403 -13.12 -27.98 -28.99
C PRO A 403 -14.37 -27.21 -29.43
N HIS A 404 -15.27 -26.79 -28.52
CA HIS A 404 -16.36 -25.89 -28.90
C HIS A 404 -15.80 -24.54 -29.35
N VAL A 405 -14.84 -23.99 -28.59
CA VAL A 405 -14.13 -22.75 -28.94
C VAL A 405 -13.31 -22.93 -30.23
N ALA A 406 -12.69 -24.09 -30.44
CA ALA A 406 -11.95 -24.35 -31.68
C ALA A 406 -12.84 -24.42 -32.92
N GLY A 407 -14.03 -25.02 -32.81
CA GLY A 407 -15.02 -25.02 -33.88
C GLY A 407 -15.53 -23.62 -34.22
N LEU A 408 -15.83 -22.81 -33.19
CA LEU A 408 -16.24 -21.42 -33.38
C LEU A 408 -15.11 -20.57 -33.97
N ALA A 409 -13.88 -20.73 -33.49
CA ALA A 409 -12.70 -20.06 -34.03
C ALA A 409 -12.48 -20.38 -35.52
N ALA A 410 -12.80 -21.60 -35.98
CA ALA A 410 -12.74 -21.96 -37.39
C ALA A 410 -13.78 -21.19 -38.23
N LEU A 411 -15.00 -21.00 -37.71
CA LEU A 411 -16.03 -20.19 -38.36
C LEU A 411 -15.64 -18.71 -38.38
N LEU A 412 -15.10 -18.19 -37.28
CA LEU A 412 -14.61 -16.81 -37.18
C LEU A 412 -13.43 -16.55 -38.11
N ARG A 413 -12.46 -17.46 -38.23
CA ARG A 413 -11.36 -17.35 -39.21
C ARG A 413 -11.87 -17.30 -40.64
N ALA A 414 -12.99 -17.98 -40.91
CA ALA A 414 -13.63 -17.96 -42.22
C ALA A 414 -14.48 -16.69 -42.46
N ALA A 415 -15.03 -16.09 -41.39
CA ALA A 415 -15.77 -14.82 -41.42
C ALA A 415 -14.84 -13.59 -41.47
N LEU A 416 -13.64 -13.69 -40.87
CA LEU A 416 -12.62 -12.65 -40.81
C LEU A 416 -11.28 -13.18 -41.36
N PRO A 417 -11.13 -13.32 -42.70
CA PRO A 417 -9.94 -13.93 -43.32
C PRO A 417 -8.63 -13.20 -42.99
N ASP A 418 -8.69 -11.86 -42.92
CA ASP A 418 -7.56 -10.99 -42.57
C ASP A 418 -7.33 -10.90 -41.05
N GLY A 419 -8.21 -11.52 -40.25
CA GLY A 419 -8.11 -11.57 -38.79
C GLY A 419 -7.08 -12.57 -38.32
N GLY A 420 -6.05 -12.08 -37.63
CA GLY A 420 -5.10 -12.91 -36.89
C GLY A 420 -5.64 -13.39 -35.54
N PRO A 421 -4.82 -14.11 -34.75
CA PRO A 421 -5.23 -14.72 -33.49
C PRO A 421 -5.84 -13.75 -32.49
N TYR A 422 -5.30 -12.54 -32.38
CA TYR A 422 -5.85 -11.48 -31.54
C TYR A 422 -7.30 -11.13 -31.90
N ALA A 423 -7.60 -10.96 -33.18
CA ALA A 423 -8.94 -10.59 -33.63
C ALA A 423 -9.95 -11.72 -33.39
N ILE A 424 -9.54 -12.99 -33.52
CA ILE A 424 -10.41 -14.12 -33.21
C ILE A 424 -10.68 -14.23 -31.71
N CYS A 425 -9.66 -14.04 -30.87
CA CYS A 425 -9.84 -13.99 -29.42
C CYS A 425 -10.78 -12.83 -29.02
N ALA A 426 -10.60 -11.66 -29.62
CA ALA A 426 -11.47 -10.51 -29.41
C ALA A 426 -12.92 -10.80 -29.80
N ALA A 427 -13.18 -11.42 -30.95
CA ALA A 427 -14.54 -11.79 -31.37
C ALA A 427 -15.19 -12.80 -30.41
N LEU A 428 -14.43 -13.80 -29.94
CA LEU A 428 -14.90 -14.77 -28.95
C LEU A 428 -15.26 -14.11 -27.62
N LYS A 429 -14.49 -13.10 -27.17
CA LYS A 429 -14.76 -12.35 -25.93
C LYS A 429 -15.91 -11.36 -26.10
N ALA A 430 -16.00 -10.71 -27.25
CA ALA A 430 -17.01 -9.70 -27.56
C ALA A 430 -18.42 -10.30 -27.60
N GLY A 431 -18.55 -11.52 -28.13
CA GLY A 431 -19.80 -12.26 -28.14
C GLY A 431 -19.85 -13.37 -27.11
N ALA A 432 -19.29 -13.19 -25.92
CA ALA A 432 -19.46 -14.14 -24.82
C ALA A 432 -20.61 -13.68 -23.91
N ASP A 433 -21.44 -14.62 -23.48
CA ASP A 433 -22.48 -14.39 -22.49
C ASP A 433 -21.86 -14.29 -21.09
N ASN A 434 -22.10 -13.16 -20.42
CA ASN A 434 -21.59 -12.96 -19.07
C ASN A 434 -22.34 -13.84 -18.05
N ILE A 435 -21.62 -14.81 -17.50
CA ILE A 435 -22.13 -15.80 -16.53
C ILE A 435 -21.75 -15.49 -15.07
N ASP A 436 -21.19 -14.31 -14.77
CA ASP A 436 -20.69 -13.97 -13.43
C ASP A 436 -21.78 -13.99 -12.36
N SER A 437 -22.99 -13.53 -12.71
CA SER A 437 -24.13 -13.48 -11.77
C SER A 437 -24.54 -14.87 -11.27
N LEU A 438 -24.30 -15.90 -12.09
CA LEU A 438 -24.54 -17.31 -11.76
C LEU A 438 -23.36 -17.96 -11.03
N ASN A 439 -22.19 -17.30 -11.00
CA ASN A 439 -20.93 -17.81 -10.48
C ASN A 439 -20.28 -16.85 -9.46
N PRO A 440 -20.97 -16.47 -8.36
CA PRO A 440 -20.50 -15.41 -7.46
C PRO A 440 -19.13 -15.70 -6.81
N GLY A 441 -18.78 -16.97 -6.61
CA GLY A 441 -17.47 -17.39 -6.07
C GLY A 441 -16.31 -17.39 -7.08
N LYS A 442 -16.59 -17.14 -8.36
CA LYS A 442 -15.62 -17.09 -9.47
C LYS A 442 -15.85 -15.87 -10.38
N LYS A 443 -16.49 -14.82 -9.86
CA LYS A 443 -16.80 -13.59 -10.61
C LYS A 443 -15.52 -13.01 -11.26
N GLY A 444 -15.54 -12.81 -12.57
CA GLY A 444 -14.40 -12.31 -13.34
C GLY A 444 -13.24 -13.30 -13.50
N LEU A 445 -13.37 -14.56 -13.04
CA LEU A 445 -12.31 -15.58 -13.10
C LEU A 445 -12.61 -16.70 -14.12
N LEU A 446 -13.70 -16.59 -14.87
CA LEU A 446 -14.14 -17.56 -15.89
C LEU A 446 -14.05 -16.97 -17.32
N GLY A 447 -13.16 -16.00 -17.50
CA GLY A 447 -12.99 -15.26 -18.75
C GLY A 447 -14.10 -14.24 -19.00
N ALA A 448 -14.28 -13.84 -20.26
CA ALA A 448 -15.34 -12.92 -20.67
C ALA A 448 -16.76 -13.48 -20.45
N GLY A 449 -16.88 -14.80 -20.30
CA GLY A 449 -18.15 -15.49 -20.21
C GLY A 449 -18.16 -16.80 -20.97
N ARG A 450 -19.34 -17.44 -21.09
CA ARG A 450 -19.53 -18.60 -21.97
C ARG A 450 -19.57 -18.10 -23.42
N ILE A 451 -18.84 -18.73 -24.34
CA ILE A 451 -18.91 -18.36 -25.76
C ILE A 451 -20.35 -18.41 -26.29
N ASN A 452 -20.73 -17.44 -27.11
CA ASN A 452 -21.96 -17.39 -27.87
C ASN A 452 -21.62 -17.23 -29.36
N MET A 453 -22.04 -18.20 -30.17
CA MET A 453 -21.68 -18.30 -31.58
C MET A 453 -22.36 -17.24 -32.43
N LEU A 454 -23.63 -16.92 -32.15
CA LEU A 454 -24.35 -15.85 -32.84
C LEU A 454 -23.63 -14.51 -32.62
N ASP A 455 -23.50 -14.12 -31.36
CA ASP A 455 -22.95 -12.81 -31.00
C ASP A 455 -21.48 -12.69 -31.42
N SER A 456 -20.69 -13.78 -31.31
CA SER A 456 -19.30 -13.79 -31.78
C SER A 456 -19.22 -13.53 -33.29
N LEU A 457 -20.11 -14.14 -34.10
CA LEU A 457 -20.13 -13.95 -35.55
C LEU A 457 -20.66 -12.58 -35.97
N GLU A 458 -21.55 -11.96 -35.20
CA GLU A 458 -22.00 -10.58 -35.44
C GLU A 458 -20.95 -9.55 -35.03
N SER A 459 -20.23 -9.79 -33.94
CA SER A 459 -19.21 -8.90 -33.36
C SER A 459 -18.10 -8.52 -34.34
N VAL A 460 -17.80 -9.36 -35.34
CA VAL A 460 -16.74 -9.11 -36.34
C VAL A 460 -16.96 -7.82 -37.14
N ASN A 461 -18.20 -7.31 -37.18
CA ASN A 461 -18.56 -6.06 -37.86
C ASN A 461 -18.66 -4.86 -36.91
N MET A 462 -18.37 -5.05 -35.62
CA MET A 462 -18.42 -4.01 -34.59
C MET A 462 -17.01 -3.74 -34.04
N PRO A 463 -16.71 -2.50 -33.62
CA PRO A 463 -15.43 -2.21 -33.00
C PRO A 463 -15.35 -2.88 -31.62
N TYR A 464 -14.17 -3.39 -31.25
CA TYR A 464 -13.94 -3.97 -29.93
C TYR A 464 -12.57 -3.52 -29.43
N PHE A 465 -12.55 -2.95 -28.23
CA PHE A 465 -11.37 -2.34 -27.64
C PHE A 465 -10.82 -3.21 -26.50
N GLU A 466 -9.52 -3.43 -26.52
CA GLU A 466 -8.79 -4.16 -25.48
C GLU A 466 -7.77 -3.25 -24.80
N LEU A 467 -7.66 -3.33 -23.48
CA LEU A 467 -6.59 -2.68 -22.73
C LEU A 467 -5.27 -3.42 -23.00
N VAL A 468 -4.28 -2.70 -23.52
CA VAL A 468 -2.95 -3.23 -23.84
C VAL A 468 -1.97 -3.00 -22.70
N THR A 469 -1.90 -1.76 -22.23
CA THR A 469 -1.03 -1.35 -21.11
C THR A 469 -1.68 -0.23 -20.30
N LEU A 470 -1.29 -0.14 -19.04
CA LEU A 470 -1.55 0.97 -18.14
C LEU A 470 -0.23 1.34 -17.44
N ASN A 471 0.01 2.62 -17.16
CA ASN A 471 1.16 3.09 -16.38
C ASN A 471 0.78 3.22 -14.89
N ASP A 472 0.92 2.15 -14.12
CA ASP A 472 0.68 2.14 -12.67
C ASP A 472 1.94 2.48 -11.85
N GLU A 473 3.10 2.60 -12.49
CA GLU A 473 4.38 2.69 -11.79
C GLU A 473 4.64 4.04 -11.11
N SER A 474 3.94 5.11 -11.50
CA SER A 474 4.08 6.46 -10.94
C SER A 474 3.07 6.80 -9.85
N ILE A 475 2.30 5.82 -9.38
CA ILE A 475 1.24 6.07 -8.40
C ILE A 475 1.86 6.37 -7.04
N ARG A 476 1.51 7.53 -6.48
CA ARG A 476 1.85 7.95 -5.13
C ARG A 476 0.55 8.23 -4.37
N PRO A 477 0.13 7.34 -3.46
CA PRO A 477 -1.11 7.53 -2.71
C PRO A 477 -1.10 8.84 -1.89
N GLY A 478 -2.14 9.65 -2.01
CA GLY A 478 -2.21 10.99 -1.41
C GLY A 478 -1.73 12.11 -2.32
N GLU A 479 -1.33 11.79 -3.56
CA GLU A 479 -1.00 12.77 -4.60
C GLU A 479 -1.87 12.58 -5.85
N ALA A 480 -1.97 13.62 -6.69
CA ALA A 480 -2.58 13.51 -8.00
C ALA A 480 -1.58 12.88 -8.99
N PHE A 481 -2.03 11.92 -9.80
CA PHE A 481 -1.19 11.23 -10.79
C PHE A 481 -1.90 11.02 -12.13
N SER A 482 -1.10 10.90 -13.18
CA SER A 482 -1.55 10.66 -14.55
C SER A 482 -1.66 9.17 -14.87
N LEU A 483 -2.88 8.65 -14.98
CA LEU A 483 -3.19 7.30 -15.46
C LEU A 483 -3.41 7.30 -16.99
N THR A 484 -2.42 6.85 -17.72
CA THR A 484 -2.42 6.58 -19.17
C THR A 484 -2.81 5.14 -19.49
N LEU A 485 -3.90 4.99 -20.24
CA LEU A 485 -4.40 3.72 -20.75
C LEU A 485 -4.11 3.60 -22.24
N GLN A 486 -3.48 2.51 -22.68
CA GLN A 486 -3.33 2.18 -24.10
C GLN A 486 -4.38 1.17 -24.52
N LEU A 487 -5.18 1.50 -25.52
CA LEU A 487 -6.21 0.64 -26.08
C LEU A 487 -5.84 0.17 -27.48
N ARG A 488 -6.17 -1.08 -27.80
CA ARG A 488 -6.14 -1.63 -29.15
C ARG A 488 -7.57 -1.79 -29.66
N ASN A 489 -7.85 -1.33 -30.87
CA ASN A 489 -9.04 -1.75 -31.60
C ASN A 489 -8.76 -3.07 -32.35
N ALA A 490 -9.52 -4.11 -32.03
CA ALA A 490 -9.26 -5.49 -32.42
C ALA A 490 -10.20 -6.07 -33.49
N LEU A 491 -11.23 -5.35 -33.95
CA LEU A 491 -12.22 -5.89 -34.91
C LEU A 491 -12.60 -4.95 -36.08
N ALA A 492 -13.45 -3.94 -35.87
CA ALA A 492 -13.90 -3.05 -36.96
C ALA A 492 -13.50 -1.59 -36.73
N ASN A 493 -13.37 -0.80 -37.80
CA ASN A 493 -13.00 0.63 -37.69
C ASN A 493 -13.97 1.41 -36.80
N ALA A 494 -13.43 2.26 -35.93
CA ALA A 494 -14.20 3.18 -35.09
C ALA A 494 -13.77 4.63 -35.31
N ALA A 495 -14.74 5.54 -35.36
CA ALA A 495 -14.50 6.98 -35.46
C ALA A 495 -14.90 7.69 -34.16
N GLY A 496 -14.16 8.74 -33.80
CA GLY A 496 -14.48 9.60 -32.65
C GLY A 496 -14.54 8.88 -31.31
N VAL A 497 -13.64 7.92 -31.06
CA VAL A 497 -13.62 7.13 -29.81
C VAL A 497 -13.30 8.05 -28.64
N THR A 498 -14.17 8.07 -27.64
CA THR A 498 -14.00 8.83 -26.38
C THR A 498 -14.19 7.88 -25.20
N GLY A 499 -13.32 7.95 -24.19
CA GLY A 499 -13.42 7.16 -22.97
C GLY A 499 -13.83 8.03 -21.77
N VAL A 500 -14.76 7.52 -20.97
CA VAL A 500 -15.13 8.05 -19.66
C VAL A 500 -14.67 7.07 -18.59
N LEU A 501 -13.81 7.51 -17.68
CA LEU A 501 -13.32 6.69 -16.58
C LEU A 501 -14.28 6.78 -15.38
N SER A 502 -14.61 5.64 -14.80
CA SER A 502 -15.46 5.50 -13.63
C SER A 502 -14.78 4.61 -12.58
N CYS A 503 -15.02 4.91 -11.31
CA CYS A 503 -14.57 4.12 -10.17
C CYS A 503 -15.60 4.24 -9.05
N SER A 504 -15.91 3.12 -8.39
CA SER A 504 -16.82 3.10 -7.24
C SER A 504 -16.10 3.14 -5.88
N ASP A 505 -14.77 3.08 -5.87
CA ASP A 505 -13.98 3.13 -4.64
C ASP A 505 -14.01 4.55 -4.04
N PRO A 506 -14.48 4.74 -2.79
CA PRO A 506 -14.56 6.06 -2.17
C PRO A 506 -13.20 6.71 -1.91
N SER A 507 -12.08 5.96 -1.95
CA SER A 507 -10.74 6.54 -1.82
C SER A 507 -10.30 7.28 -3.08
N VAL A 508 -11.00 7.13 -4.20
CA VAL A 508 -10.62 7.66 -5.51
C VAL A 508 -11.41 8.90 -5.87
N THR A 509 -10.71 9.95 -6.26
CA THR A 509 -11.26 11.14 -6.90
C THR A 509 -10.73 11.23 -8.33
N ILE A 510 -11.61 11.10 -9.32
CA ILE A 510 -11.26 11.28 -10.74
C ILE A 510 -11.26 12.78 -11.04
N LEU A 511 -10.09 13.34 -11.36
CA LEU A 511 -9.91 14.77 -11.64
C LEU A 511 -10.17 15.11 -13.12
N SER A 512 -9.93 14.14 -14.00
CA SER A 512 -10.27 14.19 -15.43
C SER A 512 -10.95 12.89 -15.81
N ASP A 513 -12.27 12.92 -16.02
CA ASP A 513 -13.08 11.73 -16.31
C ASP A 513 -13.12 11.37 -17.79
N THR A 514 -12.90 12.32 -18.71
CA THR A 514 -13.18 12.13 -20.14
C THR A 514 -11.95 12.42 -21.01
N VAL A 515 -11.57 11.47 -21.87
CA VAL A 515 -10.41 11.59 -22.76
C VAL A 515 -10.74 11.09 -24.18
N PRO A 516 -10.35 11.83 -25.24
CA PRO A 516 -10.49 11.34 -26.61
C PRO A 516 -9.37 10.36 -26.98
N PHE A 517 -9.72 9.22 -27.54
CA PHE A 517 -8.81 8.27 -28.19
C PHE A 517 -8.73 8.48 -29.72
N GLY A 518 -9.68 9.23 -30.29
CA GLY A 518 -9.69 9.62 -31.70
C GLY A 518 -10.24 8.54 -32.64
N ASP A 519 -9.89 8.62 -33.91
CA ASP A 519 -10.27 7.59 -34.89
C ASP A 519 -9.32 6.39 -34.79
N MET A 520 -9.88 5.19 -34.63
CA MET A 520 -9.12 3.96 -34.45
C MET A 520 -9.50 2.96 -35.55
N SER A 521 -8.65 2.81 -36.56
CA SER A 521 -8.81 1.77 -37.59
C SER A 521 -8.56 0.37 -37.01
N PHE A 522 -9.06 -0.69 -37.65
CA PHE A 522 -8.68 -2.06 -37.32
C PHE A 522 -7.44 -2.50 -38.11
N PRO A 523 -6.33 -2.91 -37.46
CA PRO A 523 -5.99 -2.69 -36.05
C PRO A 523 -5.30 -1.33 -35.81
N ALA A 524 -5.55 -0.69 -34.67
CA ALA A 524 -4.89 0.54 -34.24
C ALA A 524 -4.73 0.56 -32.72
N ILE A 525 -3.67 1.20 -32.24
CA ILE A 525 -3.43 1.46 -30.82
C ILE A 525 -3.49 2.96 -30.59
N SER A 526 -4.20 3.39 -29.55
CA SER A 526 -4.28 4.78 -29.11
C SER A 526 -4.17 4.85 -27.59
N ALA A 527 -3.72 5.97 -27.06
CA ALA A 527 -3.51 6.18 -25.63
C ALA A 527 -4.34 7.38 -25.14
N GLY A 528 -4.88 7.25 -23.93
CA GLY A 528 -5.60 8.33 -23.24
C GLY A 528 -5.12 8.45 -21.80
N THR A 529 -4.90 9.69 -21.34
CA THR A 529 -4.38 9.99 -20.00
C THR A 529 -5.44 10.68 -19.15
N PHE A 530 -5.76 10.08 -18.01
CA PHE A 530 -6.68 10.57 -16.99
C PHE A 530 -5.87 11.09 -15.79
N GLU A 531 -6.40 12.07 -15.08
CA GLU A 531 -5.83 12.58 -13.84
C GLU A 531 -6.67 12.07 -12.67
N ILE A 532 -6.02 11.46 -11.68
CA ILE A 532 -6.68 10.79 -10.56
C ILE A 532 -5.95 11.18 -9.27
N PHE A 533 -6.72 11.32 -8.19
CA PHE A 533 -6.21 11.38 -6.83
C PHE A 533 -6.75 10.18 -6.05
N THR A 534 -5.91 9.51 -5.27
CA THR A 534 -6.36 8.43 -4.39
C THR A 534 -5.52 8.37 -3.14
N GLU A 535 -6.13 8.01 -2.01
CA GLU A 535 -5.41 7.67 -0.79
C GLU A 535 -5.33 6.15 -0.64
N LEU A 536 -4.28 5.66 0.04
CA LEU A 536 -4.16 4.26 0.41
C LEU A 536 -5.03 4.03 1.65
N THR A 537 -5.90 3.03 1.61
CA THR A 537 -6.78 2.67 2.75
C THR A 537 -6.49 1.29 3.32
N SER A 538 -5.73 0.46 2.58
CA SER A 538 -5.33 -0.88 2.99
C SER A 538 -4.07 -1.34 2.26
N ALA A 539 -3.27 -2.18 2.89
CA ALA A 539 -2.06 -2.74 2.27
C ALA A 539 -2.40 -3.55 1.01
N GLY A 540 -1.80 -3.19 -0.13
CA GLY A 540 -2.04 -3.86 -1.41
C GLY A 540 -3.46 -3.64 -1.98
N GLN A 541 -4.06 -2.48 -1.72
CA GLN A 541 -5.40 -2.12 -2.20
C GLN A 541 -5.51 -2.27 -3.73
N HIS A 542 -6.47 -3.09 -4.17
CA HIS A 542 -6.87 -3.21 -5.57
C HIS A 542 -8.07 -2.31 -5.83
N ILE A 543 -7.93 -1.39 -6.77
CA ILE A 543 -8.98 -0.45 -7.16
C ILE A 543 -9.53 -0.86 -8.52
N ALA A 544 -10.81 -1.18 -8.56
CA ALA A 544 -11.52 -1.51 -9.79
C ALA A 544 -11.98 -0.22 -10.51
N PHE A 545 -11.62 -0.11 -11.77
CA PHE A 545 -12.04 0.96 -12.67
C PHE A 545 -12.84 0.37 -13.84
N GLU A 546 -13.76 1.19 -14.36
CA GLU A 546 -14.47 0.92 -15.60
C GLU A 546 -14.17 2.05 -16.59
N LEU A 547 -13.65 1.71 -17.77
CA LEU A 547 -13.51 2.64 -18.88
C LEU A 547 -14.69 2.46 -19.83
N ILE A 548 -15.57 3.45 -19.88
CA ILE A 548 -16.74 3.47 -20.76
C ILE A 548 -16.36 4.17 -22.07
N LEU A 549 -16.21 3.39 -23.14
CA LEU A 549 -15.87 3.87 -24.48
C LEU A 549 -17.14 4.14 -25.28
N THR A 550 -17.20 5.28 -25.94
CA THR A 550 -18.28 5.65 -26.88
C THR A 550 -17.69 6.00 -28.25
N CYS A 551 -18.30 5.49 -29.31
CA CYS A 551 -17.91 5.76 -30.69
C CYS A 551 -18.95 6.60 -31.42
N GLN A 552 -18.53 7.29 -32.48
CA GLN A 552 -19.46 7.88 -33.45
C GLN A 552 -20.33 6.77 -34.06
N GLY A 553 -21.66 6.94 -34.02
CA GLY A 553 -22.62 5.90 -34.41
C GLY A 553 -23.31 5.22 -33.23
N GLY A 554 -22.96 5.55 -31.99
CA GLY A 554 -23.70 5.15 -30.79
C GLY A 554 -23.26 3.84 -30.15
N TYR A 555 -22.24 3.17 -30.69
CA TYR A 555 -21.65 1.99 -30.06
C TYR A 555 -20.94 2.36 -28.75
N THR A 556 -21.19 1.57 -27.70
CA THR A 556 -20.57 1.73 -26.38
C THR A 556 -19.97 0.42 -25.90
N GLN A 557 -18.81 0.47 -25.25
CA GLN A 557 -18.17 -0.68 -24.61
C GLN A 557 -17.65 -0.29 -23.21
N VAL A 558 -17.81 -1.18 -22.24
CA VAL A 558 -17.19 -1.04 -20.91
C VAL A 558 -15.97 -1.95 -20.84
N VAL A 559 -14.81 -1.38 -20.49
CA VAL A 559 -13.55 -2.12 -20.29
C VAL A 559 -13.18 -2.06 -18.82
N PRO A 560 -13.42 -3.14 -18.04
CA PRO A 560 -13.03 -3.18 -16.64
C PRO A 560 -11.52 -3.42 -16.50
N PHE A 561 -10.88 -2.78 -15.53
CA PHE A 561 -9.49 -3.02 -15.18
C PHE A 561 -9.22 -2.72 -13.70
N ASN A 562 -8.10 -3.22 -13.16
CA ASN A 562 -7.72 -2.97 -11.78
C ASN A 562 -6.38 -2.24 -11.72
N VAL A 563 -6.26 -1.31 -10.78
CA VAL A 563 -5.02 -0.64 -10.40
C VAL A 563 -4.65 -1.09 -8.99
N VAL A 564 -3.39 -1.46 -8.77
CA VAL A 564 -2.88 -1.82 -7.44
C VAL A 564 -2.14 -0.62 -6.88
N LEU A 565 -2.57 -0.11 -5.74
CA LEU A 565 -1.83 0.96 -5.08
C LEU A 565 -0.55 0.40 -4.43
N PRO A 566 0.61 1.03 -4.65
CA PRO A 566 1.85 0.57 -4.05
C PRO A 566 1.86 0.83 -2.54
N PHE A 567 2.48 -0.09 -1.79
CA PHE A 567 2.76 0.12 -0.37
C PHE A 567 4.01 0.99 -0.20
N PHE A 568 5.08 0.69 -0.96
CA PHE A 568 6.21 1.59 -1.15
C PHE A 568 6.17 2.18 -2.55
N ALA A 569 6.33 3.49 -2.70
CA ALA A 569 6.47 4.13 -4.00
C ALA A 569 7.88 4.71 -4.19
N THR A 570 8.39 4.69 -5.42
CA THR A 570 9.67 5.33 -5.73
C THR A 570 9.54 6.84 -5.82
N ILE A 571 10.46 7.55 -5.19
CA ILE A 571 10.63 9.00 -5.36
C ILE A 571 11.46 9.27 -6.63
N ASP A 572 10.99 10.22 -7.45
CA ASP A 572 11.69 10.62 -8.68
C ASP A 572 13.09 11.11 -8.36
N ASN A 573 14.06 10.72 -9.18
CA ASN A 573 15.47 11.02 -8.97
C ASN A 573 16.00 10.68 -7.57
N ALA A 574 15.36 9.73 -6.87
CA ALA A 574 15.64 9.38 -5.47
C ALA A 574 15.68 10.61 -4.53
N GLY A 575 14.84 11.61 -4.78
CA GLY A 575 14.80 12.84 -4.00
C GLY A 575 16.02 13.75 -4.18
N GLY A 576 16.95 13.45 -5.09
CA GLY A 576 18.23 14.14 -5.22
C GLY A 576 19.43 13.32 -4.73
N LEU A 577 19.18 12.14 -4.14
CA LEU A 577 20.22 11.15 -3.85
C LEU A 577 20.78 10.52 -5.14
N PRO A 578 22.01 9.98 -5.13
CA PRO A 578 22.65 9.41 -6.32
C PRO A 578 21.89 8.22 -6.94
N LEU A 579 21.37 8.42 -8.17
CA LEU A 579 20.68 7.36 -8.92
C LEU A 579 21.58 6.23 -9.41
N VAL A 580 22.85 6.49 -9.72
CA VAL A 580 23.79 5.46 -10.17
C VAL A 580 25.11 5.73 -9.50
N ASP A 581 25.46 4.89 -8.53
CA ASP A 581 26.80 4.97 -7.98
C ASP A 581 27.44 3.63 -7.71
N TYR A 582 28.59 3.44 -8.36
CA TYR A 582 29.42 2.28 -8.15
C TYR A 582 29.83 2.26 -6.67
N GLY A 583 29.44 1.22 -5.93
CA GLY A 583 29.91 1.05 -4.56
C GLY A 583 29.28 1.96 -3.50
N ALA A 584 28.08 2.50 -3.71
CA ALA A 584 27.27 3.04 -2.61
C ALA A 584 26.67 1.93 -1.75
N ALA A 585 27.51 1.12 -1.10
CA ALA A 585 27.07 -0.01 -0.28
C ALA A 585 26.94 0.33 1.22
N PHE A 586 27.37 1.54 1.61
CA PHE A 586 27.62 1.92 2.99
C PHE A 586 27.06 3.30 3.28
N MET A 587 26.07 3.36 4.16
CA MET A 587 25.24 4.55 4.39
C MET A 587 24.75 4.56 5.83
N ALA A 588 24.49 5.76 6.35
CA ALA A 588 23.79 5.96 7.62
C ALA A 588 22.81 7.13 7.50
N MET A 589 21.77 7.08 8.32
CA MET A 589 20.80 8.15 8.52
C MET A 589 20.96 8.76 9.91
N GLY A 590 20.83 10.07 10.01
CA GLY A 590 20.82 10.80 11.26
C GLY A 590 20.72 12.30 11.03
N ASP A 591 20.02 13.00 11.90
CA ASP A 591 19.88 14.46 11.88
C ASP A 591 21.18 15.11 12.39
N TYR A 592 22.01 15.64 11.48
CA TYR A 592 23.31 16.21 11.86
C TYR A 592 23.23 17.69 12.24
N ASP A 593 22.16 18.40 11.84
CA ASP A 593 22.01 19.83 12.12
C ASP A 593 20.82 20.19 13.01
N ASN A 594 20.22 19.17 13.64
CA ASN A 594 19.17 19.27 14.63
C ASN A 594 17.93 20.04 14.11
N ASP A 595 17.62 19.89 12.81
CA ASP A 595 16.46 20.49 12.19
C ASP A 595 15.19 19.63 12.24
N GLY A 596 15.32 18.42 12.77
CA GLY A 596 14.27 17.44 12.99
C GLY A 596 14.08 16.46 11.84
N PHE A 597 14.87 16.54 10.75
CA PHE A 597 14.78 15.64 9.61
C PHE A 597 16.07 14.85 9.43
N SER A 598 15.95 13.53 9.24
CA SER A 598 17.11 12.66 9.09
C SER A 598 17.87 12.97 7.79
N ASP A 599 19.18 13.17 7.90
CA ASP A 599 20.09 13.37 6.78
C ASP A 599 20.75 12.05 6.37
N VAL A 600 21.38 12.02 5.19
CA VAL A 600 22.02 10.80 4.67
C VAL A 600 23.50 11.04 4.41
N CYS A 601 24.34 10.20 5.01
CA CYS A 601 25.77 10.14 4.72
C CYS A 601 26.08 8.82 4.00
N MET A 602 26.70 8.86 2.82
CA MET A 602 26.95 7.68 2.00
C MET A 602 28.26 7.68 1.22
N SER A 603 28.83 6.49 1.02
CA SER A 603 29.97 6.30 0.12
C SER A 603 29.55 6.40 -1.35
N VAL A 604 30.35 7.09 -2.17
CA VAL A 604 30.09 7.35 -3.60
C VAL A 604 31.36 7.15 -4.46
N GLY A 605 31.17 6.95 -5.76
CA GLY A 605 32.20 6.97 -6.80
C GLY A 605 33.17 5.78 -6.83
N ASP A 606 32.70 4.55 -6.72
CA ASP A 606 33.46 3.28 -6.62
C ASP A 606 34.22 3.18 -5.29
N TYR A 607 33.53 3.49 -4.19
CA TYR A 607 34.08 3.56 -2.82
C TYR A 607 35.20 4.60 -2.67
N ARG A 608 35.10 5.73 -3.38
CA ARG A 608 36.19 6.71 -3.44
C ARG A 608 35.93 7.96 -2.64
N ARG A 609 34.69 8.35 -2.36
CA ARG A 609 34.38 9.60 -1.65
C ARG A 609 33.21 9.35 -0.69
N MET A 610 33.14 10.16 0.37
CA MET A 610 31.98 10.22 1.24
C MET A 610 31.21 11.48 0.91
N GLU A 611 29.89 11.38 0.84
CA GLU A 611 29.02 12.51 0.60
C GLU A 611 27.89 12.56 1.64
N LEU A 612 27.75 13.75 2.24
CA LEU A 612 26.66 14.13 3.12
C LEU A 612 25.58 14.86 2.32
N TYR A 613 24.34 14.43 2.49
CA TYR A 613 23.13 14.94 1.87
C TYR A 613 22.17 15.44 2.95
N LYS A 614 21.90 16.74 2.93
CA LYS A 614 20.93 17.37 3.83
C LYS A 614 19.51 17.16 3.33
N ASN A 615 18.61 16.74 4.21
CA ASN A 615 17.18 16.70 3.95
C ASN A 615 16.59 18.13 3.95
N GLN A 616 15.81 18.45 2.92
CA GLN A 616 15.18 19.76 2.71
C GLN A 616 13.68 19.72 3.01
N GLN A 617 13.22 18.67 3.71
CA GLN A 617 11.81 18.31 3.93
C GLN A 617 11.18 17.65 2.68
N ASP A 618 10.05 16.98 2.87
CA ASP A 618 9.27 16.30 1.82
C ASP A 618 10.10 15.35 0.93
N SER A 619 10.97 14.55 1.57
CA SER A 619 11.79 13.53 0.89
C SER A 619 12.76 14.08 -0.16
N ALA A 620 13.14 15.35 -0.07
CA ALA A 620 14.10 16.01 -0.96
C ALA A 620 15.48 16.18 -0.29
N PHE A 621 16.55 15.85 -1.00
CA PHE A 621 17.92 15.87 -0.51
C PHE A 621 18.83 16.73 -1.38
N VAL A 622 19.74 17.47 -0.72
CA VAL A 622 20.79 18.25 -1.39
C VAL A 622 22.16 17.88 -0.84
N LYS A 623 23.13 17.68 -1.73
CA LYS A 623 24.52 17.43 -1.32
C LYS A 623 25.12 18.69 -0.68
N VAL A 624 25.63 18.55 0.56
CA VAL A 624 26.25 19.64 1.34
C VAL A 624 27.73 19.41 1.67
N THR A 625 28.30 18.29 1.24
CA THR A 625 29.65 17.82 1.62
C THR A 625 30.76 18.86 1.51
N ASP A 626 30.76 19.66 0.44
CA ASP A 626 31.84 20.63 0.19
C ASP A 626 31.76 21.85 1.13
N GLU A 627 30.60 22.11 1.74
CA GLU A 627 30.33 23.23 2.63
C GLU A 627 30.58 22.87 4.10
N THR A 628 30.43 21.59 4.45
CA THR A 628 30.57 21.10 5.83
C THR A 628 32.01 20.83 6.26
N GLY A 629 32.98 20.84 5.33
CA GLY A 629 34.39 20.60 5.64
C GLY A 629 34.80 19.13 5.77
N ILE A 630 33.88 18.20 5.51
CA ILE A 630 34.16 16.75 5.45
C ILE A 630 35.12 16.47 4.29
N THR A 631 36.27 15.86 4.60
CA THR A 631 37.29 15.51 3.59
C THR A 631 37.76 14.07 3.78
N GLY A 632 37.69 13.23 2.74
CA GLY A 632 38.15 11.84 2.86
C GLY A 632 37.76 10.90 1.71
N HIS A 633 38.48 9.77 1.61
CA HIS A 633 38.20 8.66 0.71
C HIS A 633 37.89 7.41 1.56
N LEU A 634 36.74 6.77 1.40
CA LEU A 634 36.26 5.73 2.32
C LEU A 634 35.53 4.57 1.62
N MET A 635 35.59 3.40 2.28
CA MET A 635 35.04 2.13 1.81
C MET A 635 34.12 1.43 2.83
N GLN A 636 33.57 2.10 3.87
CA GLN A 636 32.79 1.45 4.95
C GLN A 636 31.65 2.34 5.53
N ILE A 637 30.79 1.77 6.40
CA ILE A 637 29.57 2.39 6.98
C ILE A 637 29.94 3.58 7.89
N PRO A 638 29.46 4.81 7.61
CA PRO A 638 29.63 5.95 8.50
C PRO A 638 28.77 5.80 9.77
N LEU A 639 29.18 6.43 10.87
CA LEU A 639 28.38 6.47 12.09
C LEU A 639 28.13 7.93 12.49
N PHE A 640 26.85 8.27 12.70
CA PHE A 640 26.46 9.46 13.44
C PHE A 640 26.47 9.13 14.93
N ILE A 641 27.20 9.91 15.71
CA ILE A 641 27.48 9.67 17.12
C ILE A 641 27.77 11.01 17.80
N ASP A 642 27.36 11.20 19.05
CA ASP A 642 27.77 12.34 19.87
C ASP A 642 28.94 11.89 20.77
N ILE A 643 30.18 12.24 20.41
CA ILE A 643 31.39 11.79 21.11
C ILE A 643 31.82 12.73 22.24
N ASP A 644 31.44 14.00 22.21
CA ASP A 644 31.85 14.98 23.23
C ASP A 644 30.69 15.41 24.17
N ASN A 645 29.54 14.75 24.03
CA ASN A 645 28.33 14.92 24.82
C ASN A 645 27.73 16.33 24.71
N ASP A 646 27.95 17.04 23.61
CA ASP A 646 27.40 18.39 23.39
C ASP A 646 25.95 18.38 22.83
N GLY A 647 25.50 17.24 22.31
CA GLY A 647 24.18 17.01 21.74
C GLY A 647 24.11 17.14 20.22
N ASP A 648 25.17 17.57 19.55
CA ASP A 648 25.27 17.59 18.10
C ASP A 648 25.84 16.25 17.60
N LYS A 649 25.28 15.69 16.52
CA LYS A 649 25.80 14.41 15.99
C LYS A 649 27.13 14.66 15.26
N ASP A 650 28.19 14.11 15.80
CA ASP A 650 29.51 13.96 15.16
C ASP A 650 29.50 12.83 14.13
N LEU A 651 30.58 12.76 13.36
CA LEU A 651 30.71 11.79 12.28
C LEU A 651 32.00 10.98 12.41
N PHE A 652 31.84 9.67 12.64
CA PHE A 652 32.94 8.71 12.58
C PHE A 652 32.96 7.98 11.24
N LEU A 653 34.14 7.98 10.61
CA LEU A 653 34.38 7.52 9.26
C LEU A 653 35.51 6.48 9.22
N PRO A 654 35.18 5.17 9.20
CA PRO A 654 36.19 4.10 9.21
C PRO A 654 36.93 4.00 7.87
N ARG A 655 38.26 4.23 7.85
CA ARG A 655 39.08 4.30 6.62
C ARG A 655 39.97 3.08 6.41
N GLY A 656 40.23 2.76 5.14
CA GLY A 656 41.22 1.79 4.68
C GLY A 656 42.71 2.21 4.79
N VAL A 657 43.06 3.30 5.49
CA VAL A 657 44.46 3.74 5.68
C VAL A 657 44.68 4.65 6.91
N ARG A 658 43.61 5.21 7.52
CA ARG A 658 43.55 5.99 8.78
C ARG A 658 42.13 6.48 9.11
N GLU A 659 41.53 6.06 10.21
CA GLU A 659 40.16 6.46 10.62
C GLU A 659 40.01 7.99 10.67
N LEU A 660 38.84 8.52 10.30
CA LEU A 660 38.55 9.95 10.38
C LEU A 660 37.44 10.21 11.39
N LEU A 661 37.66 11.14 12.29
CA LEU A 661 36.70 11.55 13.31
C LEU A 661 36.46 13.05 13.17
N PHE A 662 35.21 13.41 12.98
CA PHE A 662 34.78 14.76 12.66
C PHE A 662 33.83 15.24 13.75
N LEU A 663 34.29 16.24 14.52
CA LEU A 663 33.48 16.91 15.52
C LEU A 663 32.54 17.90 14.84
N ASN A 664 31.26 17.86 15.13
CA ASN A 664 30.27 18.83 14.69
C ASN A 664 30.44 20.12 15.50
N ASN A 665 30.49 21.28 14.84
CA ASN A 665 30.71 22.55 15.52
C ASN A 665 29.39 23.23 15.95
N GLY A 666 28.24 22.59 15.75
CA GLY A 666 26.89 23.11 16.04
C GLY A 666 26.39 24.17 15.07
N ASP A 667 27.14 24.44 13.99
CA ASP A 667 26.77 25.34 12.89
C ASP A 667 26.64 24.61 11.54
N GLY A 668 26.61 23.27 11.58
CA GLY A 668 26.57 22.39 10.41
C GLY A 668 27.94 22.15 9.75
N SER A 669 29.03 22.72 10.29
CA SER A 669 30.39 22.41 9.86
C SER A 669 31.08 21.39 10.78
N PHE A 670 32.04 20.65 10.23
CA PHE A 670 32.80 19.64 10.95
C PHE A 670 34.29 19.98 11.05
N THR A 671 34.87 19.69 12.22
CA THR A 671 36.30 19.77 12.50
C THR A 671 36.91 18.37 12.57
N ASN A 672 37.89 18.08 11.72
CA ASN A 672 38.64 16.82 11.80
C ASN A 672 39.56 16.83 13.04
N ILE A 673 39.33 15.90 13.98
CA ILE A 673 40.09 15.78 15.24
C ILE A 673 41.02 14.55 15.29
N THR A 674 41.20 13.84 14.18
CA THR A 674 42.01 12.61 14.09
C THR A 674 43.47 12.78 14.54
N ASP A 675 44.04 13.99 14.48
CA ASP A 675 45.45 14.29 14.85
C ASP A 675 45.68 14.59 16.35
N LEU A 676 44.65 14.49 17.21
CA LEU A 676 44.77 14.76 18.66
C LEU A 676 45.07 13.50 19.52
N GLY A 677 45.09 12.30 18.91
CA GLY A 677 45.50 11.04 19.54
C GLY A 677 46.26 10.17 18.55
N GLU A 678 47.17 9.31 19.00
CA GLU A 678 48.06 8.47 18.18
C GLU A 678 47.34 7.32 17.43
N ILE A 679 46.23 7.58 16.74
CA ILE A 679 45.48 6.57 15.98
C ILE A 679 46.09 6.45 14.57
N ASN A 680 47.05 5.53 14.43
CA ASN A 680 47.77 5.23 13.18
C ASN A 680 47.49 3.78 12.75
N TRP A 681 46.36 3.50 12.11
CA TRP A 681 46.02 2.16 11.63
C TRP A 681 45.66 2.08 10.16
N THR A 682 45.84 0.87 9.62
CA THR A 682 46.05 0.68 8.18
C THR A 682 44.81 0.23 7.42
N TYR A 683 43.72 -0.28 8.02
CA TYR A 683 42.51 -0.68 7.25
C TYR A 683 41.32 -1.25 8.08
N CYS A 684 40.15 -0.60 8.17
CA CYS A 684 38.92 -1.24 8.73
C CYS A 684 38.15 -2.07 7.67
N TRP A 685 37.83 -3.35 7.95
CA TRP A 685 37.25 -4.29 6.97
C TRP A 685 35.70 -4.38 7.00
N ARG A 686 35.01 -3.93 8.06
CA ARG A 686 33.55 -4.11 8.32
C ARG A 686 32.93 -3.00 9.20
N LYS A 687 31.66 -3.14 9.63
CA LYS A 687 30.89 -2.23 10.53
C LYS A 687 31.61 -1.98 11.86
N ALA A 688 31.74 -0.71 12.24
CA ALA A 688 32.09 -0.29 13.59
C ALA A 688 30.81 -0.09 14.42
N VAL A 689 30.92 -0.19 15.75
CA VAL A 689 29.81 0.08 16.67
C VAL A 689 30.25 1.06 17.74
N ALA A 690 29.27 1.77 18.30
CA ALA A 690 29.50 2.66 19.40
C ALA A 690 28.59 2.34 20.60
N PHE A 691 29.18 2.43 21.78
CA PHE A 691 28.59 2.09 23.08
C PHE A 691 29.50 2.56 24.21
N ASP A 692 28.96 2.74 25.42
CA ASP A 692 29.72 3.06 26.63
C ASP A 692 30.09 1.74 27.33
N TYR A 693 31.29 1.20 27.05
CA TYR A 693 31.62 -0.19 27.46
C TYR A 693 31.98 -0.33 28.94
N ASP A 694 32.47 0.75 29.57
CA ASP A 694 32.90 0.78 30.97
C ASP A 694 32.03 1.69 31.88
N ASN A 695 30.89 2.14 31.35
CA ASN A 695 29.89 2.98 32.03
C ASN A 695 30.49 4.27 32.60
N ASP A 696 31.43 4.89 31.88
CA ASP A 696 32.08 6.14 32.30
C ASP A 696 31.36 7.41 31.81
N GLY A 697 30.26 7.23 31.04
CA GLY A 697 29.40 8.30 30.55
C GLY A 697 29.84 8.89 29.21
N PHE A 698 30.92 8.38 28.60
CA PHE A 698 31.36 8.75 27.26
C PHE A 698 31.20 7.57 26.31
N VAL A 699 30.82 7.85 25.06
CA VAL A 699 30.64 6.78 24.07
C VAL A 699 32.00 6.37 23.51
N ASP A 700 32.25 5.07 23.49
CA ASP A 700 33.44 4.42 22.96
C ASP A 700 33.19 3.78 21.60
N ILE A 701 34.27 3.45 20.87
CA ILE A 701 34.17 2.94 19.51
C ILE A 701 34.93 1.62 19.37
N LEU A 702 34.23 0.57 18.95
CA LEU A 702 34.81 -0.72 18.61
C LEU A 702 34.78 -0.93 17.09
N GLY A 703 35.91 -1.38 16.54
CA GLY A 703 36.01 -1.74 15.13
C GLY A 703 37.03 -2.83 14.88
N GLY A 704 37.08 -3.31 13.63
CA GLY A 704 37.99 -4.38 13.22
C GLY A 704 38.84 -4.00 12.02
N TRP A 705 40.13 -4.29 12.06
CA TRP A 705 41.08 -3.93 11.01
C TRP A 705 41.86 -5.13 10.45
N LYS A 706 42.28 -5.04 9.18
CA LYS A 706 43.04 -6.10 8.47
C LYS A 706 44.28 -5.56 7.79
N ASP A 707 45.47 -6.03 8.16
CA ASP A 707 46.69 -5.67 7.45
C ASP A 707 46.70 -6.27 6.04
N HIS A 708 46.77 -5.42 5.02
CA HIS A 708 46.82 -5.86 3.62
C HIS A 708 48.17 -6.53 3.25
N ALA A 709 49.23 -6.29 4.03
CA ALA A 709 50.57 -6.83 3.83
C ALA A 709 50.82 -8.11 4.64
N SER A 710 50.37 -8.18 5.90
CA SER A 710 50.58 -9.35 6.77
C SER A 710 49.42 -10.35 6.76
N LYS A 711 48.23 -9.95 6.30
CA LYS A 711 46.95 -10.67 6.46
C LYS A 711 46.50 -10.85 7.91
N ASP A 712 47.16 -10.22 8.89
CA ASP A 712 46.71 -10.23 10.28
C ASP A 712 45.45 -9.38 10.42
N VAL A 713 44.47 -9.89 11.16
CA VAL A 713 43.22 -9.18 11.46
C VAL A 713 43.14 -8.98 12.97
N SER A 714 42.73 -7.81 13.42
CA SER A 714 42.61 -7.51 14.85
C SER A 714 41.48 -6.53 15.12
N LEU A 715 40.89 -6.62 16.31
CA LEU A 715 39.95 -5.63 16.82
C LEU A 715 40.73 -4.46 17.45
N PHE A 716 40.09 -3.31 17.49
CA PHE A 716 40.49 -2.18 18.34
C PHE A 716 39.29 -1.74 19.16
N LEU A 717 39.52 -1.28 20.39
CA LEU A 717 38.52 -0.62 21.22
C LEU A 717 39.07 0.73 21.64
N LEU A 718 38.53 1.79 21.05
CA LEU A 718 38.90 3.17 21.34
C LEU A 718 38.05 3.66 22.50
N ARG A 719 38.65 3.68 23.69
CA ARG A 719 38.06 4.33 24.86
C ARG A 719 38.10 5.84 24.70
N ASN A 720 36.98 6.51 24.87
CA ASN A 720 36.88 7.96 24.93
C ASN A 720 37.34 8.50 26.29
N ASN A 721 38.29 9.42 26.31
CA ASN A 721 38.82 9.97 27.56
C ASN A 721 38.01 11.17 28.09
N GLY A 722 36.97 11.62 27.37
CA GLY A 722 36.14 12.77 27.73
C GLY A 722 36.78 14.14 27.49
N ASP A 723 37.92 14.18 26.80
CA ASP A 723 38.66 15.39 26.43
C ASP A 723 38.97 15.45 24.93
N ASN A 724 38.12 14.80 24.12
CA ASN A 724 38.25 14.64 22.66
C ASN A 724 39.50 13.86 22.24
N THR A 725 40.03 13.02 23.15
CA THR A 725 41.10 12.06 22.86
C THR A 725 40.64 10.63 23.12
N PHE A 726 41.28 9.67 22.45
CA PHE A 726 40.94 8.24 22.58
C PHE A 726 42.17 7.41 22.93
N THR A 727 41.94 6.32 23.66
CA THR A 727 42.95 5.33 24.04
C THR A 727 42.55 3.95 23.52
N ASP A 728 43.42 3.27 22.77
CA ASP A 728 43.19 1.86 22.42
C ASP A 728 43.40 0.96 23.65
N VAL A 729 42.32 0.38 24.15
CA VAL A 729 42.31 -0.46 25.35
C VAL A 729 42.10 -1.94 25.04
N ILE A 730 42.08 -2.36 23.77
CA ILE A 730 41.70 -3.73 23.39
C ILE A 730 42.46 -4.81 24.18
N THR A 731 43.76 -4.61 24.43
CA THR A 731 44.63 -5.54 25.17
C THR A 731 44.29 -5.71 26.65
N GLN A 732 43.49 -4.80 27.22
CA GLN A 732 43.08 -4.78 28.63
C GLN A 732 41.68 -5.41 28.84
N THR A 733 40.91 -5.55 27.76
CA THR A 733 39.48 -5.90 27.80
C THR A 733 39.21 -7.41 27.83
N GLY A 734 40.19 -8.24 27.46
CA GLY A 734 39.99 -9.68 27.27
C GLY A 734 39.41 -10.08 25.91
N LEU A 735 39.10 -9.11 25.03
CA LEU A 735 38.71 -9.39 23.66
C LEU A 735 39.88 -9.96 22.83
N PRO A 736 39.61 -10.90 21.92
CA PRO A 736 40.64 -11.55 21.10
C PRO A 736 41.14 -10.68 19.93
N ALA A 737 42.35 -10.97 19.47
CA ALA A 737 42.87 -10.47 18.19
C ALA A 737 42.49 -11.42 17.04
N ILE A 738 41.21 -11.39 16.63
CA ILE A 738 40.65 -12.25 15.56
C ILE A 738 39.95 -11.43 14.48
N GLU A 739 39.70 -12.06 13.34
CA GLU A 739 38.82 -11.51 12.29
C GLU A 739 37.35 -11.58 12.73
N SER A 740 36.64 -10.48 12.52
CA SER A 740 35.19 -10.39 12.64
C SER A 740 34.59 -9.92 11.32
N GLY A 741 33.38 -10.39 11.04
CA GLY A 741 32.47 -9.83 10.05
C GLY A 741 31.86 -8.55 10.60
N ASP A 742 30.54 -8.51 10.68
CA ASP A 742 29.82 -7.46 11.39
C ASP A 742 29.94 -7.62 12.91
N ILE A 743 29.94 -6.48 13.59
CA ILE A 743 29.88 -6.33 15.04
C ILE A 743 28.48 -5.82 15.39
N VAL A 744 27.85 -6.41 16.39
CA VAL A 744 26.55 -5.99 16.93
C VAL A 744 26.67 -5.81 18.44
N ASN A 745 26.36 -4.62 18.95
CA ASN A 745 26.28 -4.33 20.37
C ASN A 745 24.83 -4.43 20.86
N PHE A 746 24.56 -5.20 21.91
CA PHE A 746 23.24 -5.33 22.53
C PHE A 746 23.31 -6.00 23.91
N ASP A 747 22.37 -5.73 24.82
CA ASP A 747 22.26 -6.44 26.11
C ASP A 747 21.57 -7.80 25.94
N TYR A 748 22.32 -8.92 25.94
CA TYR A 748 21.75 -10.26 25.67
C TYR A 748 21.18 -10.97 26.91
N ASP A 749 21.65 -10.64 28.12
CA ASP A 749 21.24 -11.31 29.37
C ASP A 749 20.47 -10.41 30.37
N ASN A 750 20.13 -9.20 29.93
CA ASN A 750 19.34 -8.20 30.63
C ASN A 750 20.00 -7.64 31.90
N ASP A 751 21.33 -7.53 31.89
CA ASP A 751 22.08 -6.98 33.02
C ASP A 751 22.36 -5.47 32.92
N ASN A 752 21.90 -4.82 31.84
CA ASN A 752 22.02 -3.39 31.53
C ASN A 752 23.42 -2.97 31.06
N ASP A 753 24.32 -3.92 30.77
CA ASP A 753 25.59 -3.70 30.10
C ASP A 753 25.50 -4.23 28.65
N GLN A 754 25.88 -3.42 27.65
CA GLN A 754 25.84 -3.91 26.27
C GLN A 754 26.95 -4.92 26.00
N ASP A 755 26.56 -6.06 25.46
CA ASP A 755 27.40 -7.17 25.05
C ASP A 755 27.75 -7.10 23.56
N LEU A 756 28.62 -8.01 23.11
CA LEU A 756 29.15 -7.98 21.74
C LEU A 756 29.00 -9.32 21.02
N LEU A 757 28.30 -9.30 19.88
CA LEU A 757 28.33 -10.37 18.90
C LEU A 757 29.30 -10.02 17.76
N LEU A 758 30.25 -10.93 17.53
CA LEU A 758 31.15 -10.93 16.39
C LEU A 758 30.69 -11.99 15.40
N SER A 759 30.12 -11.57 14.27
CA SER A 759 29.79 -12.50 13.20
C SER A 759 31.07 -13.02 12.52
N ARG A 760 31.09 -14.26 12.05
CA ARG A 760 32.27 -14.86 11.40
C ARG A 760 31.86 -15.66 10.17
N ALA A 761 32.39 -15.27 9.01
CA ALA A 761 32.27 -16.01 7.75
C ALA A 761 33.46 -15.69 6.82
N ILE A 762 34.31 -16.68 6.54
CA ILE A 762 35.39 -16.55 5.54
C ILE A 762 34.88 -17.07 4.19
N ILE A 763 35.00 -16.23 3.15
CA ILE A 763 34.95 -16.67 1.74
C ILE A 763 36.41 -16.75 1.27
N GLN A 764 36.96 -17.96 1.09
CA GLN A 764 38.27 -18.14 0.48
C GLN A 764 38.22 -19.27 -0.54
N GLU A 765 38.92 -19.07 -1.67
CA GLU A 765 39.01 -19.97 -2.82
C GLU A 765 39.37 -21.42 -2.42
N GLY A 766 38.36 -22.26 -2.23
CA GLY A 766 38.51 -23.72 -2.31
C GLY A 766 38.73 -24.52 -1.03
N ASP A 767 38.72 -23.92 0.17
CA ASP A 767 38.70 -24.70 1.43
C ASP A 767 37.90 -23.97 2.52
N ALA A 768 36.72 -24.51 2.87
CA ALA A 768 35.78 -23.88 3.79
C ALA A 768 36.00 -24.36 5.23
N THR A 769 36.81 -23.66 6.02
CA THR A 769 36.72 -23.75 7.48
C THR A 769 35.67 -22.76 7.96
N ILE A 770 34.50 -23.28 8.31
CA ILE A 770 33.36 -22.52 8.84
C ILE A 770 33.67 -22.12 10.29
N GLU A 771 33.96 -20.85 10.54
CA GLU A 771 34.12 -20.33 11.91
C GLU A 771 32.75 -19.95 12.49
N LYS A 772 32.54 -20.27 13.77
CA LYS A 772 31.31 -19.93 14.50
C LYS A 772 31.31 -18.45 14.88
N PRO A 773 30.14 -17.77 14.93
CA PRO A 773 30.02 -16.45 15.54
C PRO A 773 30.46 -16.52 17.01
N MET A 774 30.91 -15.39 17.54
CA MET A 774 31.36 -15.29 18.92
C MET A 774 30.55 -14.27 19.69
N LEU A 775 30.07 -14.64 20.87
CA LEU A 775 29.33 -13.77 21.77
C LEU A 775 30.20 -13.51 23.01
N TYR A 776 30.35 -12.24 23.35
CA TYR A 776 31.13 -11.75 24.47
C TYR A 776 30.23 -10.99 25.43
N ARG A 777 30.13 -11.48 26.67
CA ARG A 777 29.43 -10.78 27.73
C ARG A 777 30.29 -9.68 28.31
N ASN A 778 29.78 -8.46 28.40
CA ASN A 778 30.39 -7.38 29.16
C ASN A 778 30.22 -7.64 30.66
N ASN A 779 31.29 -7.58 31.44
CA ASN A 779 31.21 -7.84 32.88
C ASN A 779 30.88 -6.58 33.71
N GLY A 780 30.65 -5.43 33.06
CA GLY A 780 30.37 -4.14 33.71
C GLY A 780 31.59 -3.48 34.36
N ASP A 781 32.79 -4.03 34.14
CA ASP A 781 34.06 -3.56 34.72
C ASP A 781 35.11 -3.21 33.65
N GLY A 782 34.66 -3.03 32.40
CA GLY A 782 35.52 -2.78 31.23
C GLY A 782 36.18 -4.04 30.66
N THR A 783 35.76 -5.23 31.08
CA THR A 783 36.25 -6.51 30.55
C THR A 783 35.12 -7.38 29.97
N PHE A 784 35.49 -8.27 29.04
CA PHE A 784 34.57 -9.18 28.36
C PHE A 784 34.89 -10.65 28.65
N THR A 785 33.84 -11.46 28.73
CA THR A 785 33.90 -12.92 28.87
C THR A 785 33.36 -13.60 27.61
N ASP A 786 34.13 -14.51 26.99
CA ASP A 786 33.63 -15.34 25.89
C ASP A 786 32.55 -16.33 26.39
N VAL A 787 31.32 -16.15 25.90
CA VAL A 787 30.15 -16.99 26.22
C VAL A 787 29.64 -17.75 24.99
N SER A 788 30.44 -17.83 23.93
CA SER A 788 30.03 -18.40 22.63
C SER A 788 29.54 -19.85 22.76
N GLU A 789 30.24 -20.69 23.54
CA GLU A 789 29.82 -22.09 23.74
C GLU A 789 28.54 -22.23 24.57
N SER A 790 28.38 -21.42 25.62
CA SER A 790 27.20 -21.44 26.49
C SER A 790 25.96 -20.83 25.83
N SER A 791 26.14 -19.90 24.88
CA SER A 791 25.05 -19.22 24.16
C SER A 791 24.23 -20.14 23.25
N MET A 792 24.77 -21.33 22.91
CA MET A 792 24.17 -22.27 21.95
C MET A 792 23.97 -21.71 20.52
N LEU A 793 24.64 -20.60 20.17
CA LEU A 793 24.65 -20.09 18.79
C LEU A 793 25.39 -21.05 17.85
N GLU A 794 24.75 -21.41 16.73
CA GLU A 794 25.29 -22.34 15.74
C GLU A 794 25.40 -21.74 14.33
N GLY A 795 26.37 -22.25 13.55
CA GLY A 795 26.53 -21.93 12.14
C GLY A 795 27.11 -20.54 11.86
N PRO A 796 27.67 -20.30 10.65
CA PRO A 796 28.31 -19.04 10.32
C PRO A 796 27.28 -17.93 10.09
N ALA A 797 27.66 -16.70 10.42
CA ALA A 797 26.90 -15.48 10.16
C ALA A 797 27.74 -14.55 9.28
N TYR A 798 27.20 -14.14 8.13
CA TYR A 798 27.85 -13.18 7.25
C TYR A 798 27.58 -11.75 7.70
N ALA A 799 26.33 -11.41 8.00
CA ALA A 799 25.89 -10.19 8.67
C ALA A 799 24.82 -10.55 9.69
N ALA A 800 24.66 -9.72 10.73
CA ALA A 800 23.69 -9.93 11.80
C ALA A 800 23.08 -8.61 12.26
N ASP A 801 21.87 -8.67 12.78
CA ASP A 801 21.17 -7.56 13.46
C ASP A 801 20.41 -8.11 14.67
N ALA A 802 20.06 -7.21 15.60
CA ALA A 802 19.48 -7.55 16.90
C ALA A 802 18.19 -6.77 17.16
N GLY A 803 17.15 -7.45 17.67
CA GLY A 803 15.86 -6.83 17.98
C GLY A 803 14.93 -7.79 18.73
N ASP A 804 14.00 -7.26 19.54
CA ASP A 804 12.97 -8.05 20.24
C ASP A 804 11.87 -8.46 19.23
N PHE A 805 12.10 -9.54 18.49
CA PHE A 805 11.29 -9.91 17.34
C PHE A 805 9.91 -10.44 17.77
N ASP A 806 9.83 -11.13 18.90
CA ASP A 806 8.56 -11.69 19.39
C ASP A 806 7.98 -10.97 20.62
N ASN A 807 8.48 -9.76 20.90
CA ASN A 807 7.94 -8.85 21.90
C ASN A 807 7.94 -9.47 23.32
N ASP A 808 8.90 -10.36 23.61
CA ASP A 808 9.02 -11.03 24.91
C ASP A 808 9.95 -10.31 25.89
N GLY A 809 10.64 -9.27 25.41
CA GLY A 809 11.54 -8.42 26.18
C GLY A 809 12.99 -8.91 26.23
N ASN A 810 13.33 -9.98 25.50
CA ASN A 810 14.70 -10.42 25.28
C ASN A 810 15.09 -10.14 23.82
N ILE A 811 16.28 -9.60 23.60
CA ILE A 811 16.75 -9.26 22.25
C ILE A 811 17.09 -10.55 21.49
N ASP A 812 16.45 -10.73 20.33
CA ASP A 812 16.66 -11.82 19.38
C ASP A 812 17.71 -11.45 18.32
N LEU A 813 18.14 -12.44 17.53
CA LEU A 813 19.18 -12.26 16.51
C LEU A 813 18.76 -12.80 15.15
N PHE A 814 19.04 -12.05 14.09
CA PHE A 814 18.88 -12.54 12.71
C PHE A 814 20.23 -12.64 12.00
N PHE A 815 20.57 -13.82 11.50
CA PHE A 815 21.82 -14.08 10.79
C PHE A 815 21.56 -14.30 9.31
N THR A 816 22.19 -13.46 8.49
CA THR A 816 22.31 -13.73 7.05
C THR A 816 23.47 -14.68 6.79
N LYS A 817 23.30 -15.60 5.83
CA LYS A 817 24.38 -16.50 5.40
C LYS A 817 24.87 -16.16 4.01
N ALA A 818 26.19 -16.11 3.84
CA ALA A 818 26.81 -16.04 2.52
C ALA A 818 26.56 -17.33 1.71
N ARG A 819 26.45 -17.18 0.39
CA ARG A 819 26.43 -18.31 -0.53
C ARG A 819 27.88 -18.76 -0.79
N PRO A 820 28.24 -20.04 -0.61
CA PRO A 820 29.57 -20.52 -0.95
C PRO A 820 29.81 -20.40 -2.46
N GLU A 821 30.95 -19.82 -2.86
CA GLU A 821 31.32 -19.63 -4.26
C GLU A 821 31.39 -20.99 -4.99
N GLY A 822 30.70 -21.13 -6.12
CA GLY A 822 30.62 -22.39 -6.88
C GLY A 822 29.63 -23.44 -6.33
N SER A 823 28.91 -23.16 -5.24
CA SER A 823 27.89 -24.05 -4.68
C SER A 823 26.48 -23.78 -5.23
N ASN A 824 25.76 -24.86 -5.59
CA ASN A 824 24.32 -24.86 -5.85
C ASN A 824 23.49 -25.13 -4.60
N VAL A 825 24.12 -25.26 -3.41
CA VAL A 825 23.43 -25.47 -2.14
C VAL A 825 23.17 -24.11 -1.49
N ALA A 826 21.90 -23.74 -1.37
CA ALA A 826 21.48 -22.57 -0.62
C ALA A 826 21.66 -22.83 0.89
N SER A 827 22.56 -22.10 1.55
CA SER A 827 22.59 -21.99 3.02
C SER A 827 21.35 -21.24 3.48
N LYS A 828 20.64 -21.60 4.54
CA LYS A 828 19.48 -20.81 5.02
C LYS A 828 19.93 -19.70 5.98
N ASN A 829 19.36 -18.49 5.87
CA ASN A 829 19.45 -17.46 6.93
C ASN A 829 18.82 -18.02 8.22
N ILE A 830 19.23 -17.54 9.39
CA ILE A 830 18.76 -18.07 10.69
C ILE A 830 18.16 -16.95 11.53
N LEU A 831 16.96 -17.16 12.06
CA LEU A 831 16.42 -16.36 13.16
C LEU A 831 16.62 -17.12 14.48
N TYR A 832 17.25 -16.49 15.45
CA TYR A 832 17.52 -17.00 16.78
C TYR A 832 16.67 -16.26 17.80
N LYS A 833 15.80 -17.02 18.48
CA LYS A 833 15.08 -16.54 19.65
C LYS A 833 15.98 -16.62 20.89
N ASN A 834 16.06 -15.57 21.69
CA ASN A 834 16.68 -15.57 23.00
C ASN A 834 15.75 -16.20 24.04
N ASN A 835 16.22 -17.19 24.79
CA ASN A 835 15.39 -17.90 25.77
C ASN A 835 15.31 -17.17 27.13
N GLY A 836 16.04 -16.05 27.31
CA GLY A 836 16.10 -15.28 28.56
C GLY A 836 16.93 -15.95 29.67
N ASP A 837 17.65 -17.02 29.35
CA ASP A 837 18.57 -17.74 30.26
C ASP A 837 20.03 -17.71 29.78
N GLY A 838 20.34 -16.79 28.86
CA GLY A 838 21.64 -16.62 28.22
C GLY A 838 21.89 -17.58 27.05
N THR A 839 20.85 -18.26 26.55
CA THR A 839 20.93 -19.21 25.43
C THR A 839 19.99 -18.84 24.29
N PHE A 840 20.35 -19.24 23.05
CA PHE A 840 19.57 -18.97 21.84
C PHE A 840 19.07 -20.25 21.17
N ALA A 841 17.87 -20.19 20.58
CA ALA A 841 17.26 -21.28 19.82
C ALA A 841 16.86 -20.83 18.40
N SER A 842 17.25 -21.59 17.38
CA SER A 842 16.83 -21.28 16.00
C SER A 842 15.34 -21.57 15.79
N VAL A 843 14.59 -20.55 15.36
CA VAL A 843 13.15 -20.62 15.01
C VAL A 843 12.90 -20.53 13.50
N THR A 844 13.96 -20.72 12.71
CA THR A 844 14.03 -20.57 11.24
C THR A 844 13.02 -21.41 10.45
N GLU A 845 12.49 -22.51 10.99
CA GLU A 845 11.54 -23.37 10.27
C GLU A 845 10.26 -22.62 9.84
N GLY A 846 9.92 -21.52 10.51
CA GLY A 846 8.81 -20.63 10.16
C GLY A 846 9.01 -19.79 8.88
N PHE A 847 10.22 -19.69 8.32
CA PHE A 847 10.57 -18.77 7.21
C PHE A 847 10.07 -19.17 5.80
N GLY A 848 9.17 -20.13 5.68
CA GLY A 848 8.68 -20.60 4.39
C GLY A 848 9.77 -21.20 3.47
N LYS A 849 9.40 -21.52 2.22
CA LYS A 849 10.28 -22.22 1.26
C LYS A 849 11.34 -21.33 0.58
N LEU A 850 11.33 -20.02 0.83
CA LEU A 850 12.12 -19.01 0.10
C LEU A 850 13.31 -18.44 0.90
N ASN A 851 13.62 -19.02 2.07
CA ASN A 851 14.80 -18.68 2.85
C ASN A 851 16.08 -19.23 2.17
N PHE A 852 16.66 -18.45 1.25
CA PHE A 852 17.90 -18.76 0.55
C PHE A 852 19.05 -17.86 1.02
N GLY A 853 20.25 -18.44 1.11
CA GLY A 853 21.49 -17.74 1.44
C GLY A 853 22.10 -17.05 0.24
N GLY A 854 23.10 -16.21 0.51
CA GLY A 854 23.60 -15.19 -0.41
C GLY A 854 23.03 -13.81 -0.11
N SER A 855 22.61 -13.56 1.13
CA SER A 855 22.18 -12.25 1.61
C SER A 855 23.39 -11.48 2.19
N SER A 856 23.44 -10.17 2.01
CA SER A 856 24.58 -9.31 2.38
C SER A 856 24.29 -8.25 3.44
N GLY A 857 23.03 -7.84 3.59
CA GLY A 857 22.57 -6.88 4.60
C GLY A 857 21.22 -7.32 5.17
N ASN A 858 20.92 -6.88 6.39
CA ASN A 858 19.67 -7.15 7.09
C ASN A 858 19.36 -6.06 8.11
N ALA A 859 18.07 -5.88 8.42
CA ALA A 859 17.59 -4.92 9.41
C ALA A 859 16.31 -5.45 10.07
N PHE A 860 16.19 -5.29 11.40
CA PHE A 860 14.90 -5.35 12.09
C PHE A 860 14.22 -3.98 12.09
N PHE A 861 12.99 -3.89 11.61
CA PHE A 861 12.17 -2.67 11.64
C PHE A 861 10.69 -3.01 11.51
N ASP A 862 9.80 -2.14 11.98
CA ASP A 862 8.35 -2.31 11.86
C ASP A 862 7.86 -1.54 10.62
N TYR A 863 7.63 -2.24 9.49
CA TYR A 863 7.37 -1.58 8.21
C TYR A 863 5.92 -1.16 8.03
N ASP A 864 4.97 -1.80 8.72
CA ASP A 864 3.53 -1.53 8.62
C ASP A 864 2.90 -0.96 9.89
N ASN A 865 3.74 -0.59 10.86
CA ASN A 865 3.38 0.03 12.13
C ASN A 865 2.43 -0.84 12.97
N ASP A 866 2.46 -2.17 12.84
CA ASP A 866 1.55 -3.07 13.54
C ASP A 866 2.01 -3.41 14.98
N GLY A 867 3.27 -3.12 15.30
CA GLY A 867 3.90 -3.31 16.60
C GLY A 867 4.81 -4.52 16.70
N ASP A 868 4.91 -5.35 15.66
CA ASP A 868 5.83 -6.48 15.58
C ASP A 868 7.03 -6.12 14.68
N LEU A 869 8.26 -6.51 15.06
CA LEU A 869 9.43 -6.23 14.23
C LEU A 869 9.47 -7.17 13.03
N ASP A 870 9.66 -6.59 11.85
CA ASP A 870 9.84 -7.28 10.57
C ASP A 870 11.32 -7.34 10.17
N ILE A 871 11.62 -8.13 9.14
CA ILE A 871 13.00 -8.36 8.71
C ILE A 871 13.18 -7.95 7.26
N HIS A 872 14.02 -6.96 7.02
CA HIS A 872 14.56 -6.65 5.69
C HIS A 872 15.82 -7.48 5.42
N ILE A 873 15.98 -7.96 4.18
CA ILE A 873 17.24 -8.54 3.70
C ILE A 873 17.59 -8.06 2.28
N THR A 874 18.88 -7.92 2.00
CA THR A 874 19.41 -7.69 0.65
C THR A 874 20.11 -8.93 0.08
N MET A 875 19.79 -9.32 -1.17
CA MET A 875 20.37 -10.50 -1.83
C MET A 875 21.46 -10.14 -2.86
N GLY A 876 22.59 -10.85 -2.82
CA GLY A 876 23.83 -10.46 -3.51
C GLY A 876 24.24 -11.21 -4.78
N TYR A 877 23.47 -12.19 -5.31
CA TYR A 877 23.88 -12.95 -6.51
C TYR A 877 22.79 -13.02 -7.60
N SER A 878 23.23 -12.89 -8.86
CA SER A 878 22.52 -12.52 -10.11
C SER A 878 21.31 -13.35 -10.58
N ASN A 879 20.77 -14.23 -9.74
CA ASN A 879 19.75 -15.20 -10.14
C ASN A 879 18.63 -15.36 -9.09
N MET A 880 18.61 -14.53 -8.03
CA MET A 880 17.69 -14.62 -6.90
C MET A 880 16.91 -13.33 -6.70
N GLU A 881 15.79 -13.42 -5.97
CA GLU A 881 14.68 -12.47 -6.06
C GLU A 881 15.02 -11.02 -5.66
N GLY A 882 15.98 -10.69 -4.76
CA GLY A 882 16.41 -9.29 -4.46
C GLY A 882 16.11 -8.80 -3.04
N ASN A 883 15.84 -7.49 -2.83
CA ASN A 883 15.40 -6.93 -1.54
C ASN A 883 14.11 -7.59 -1.07
N ILE A 884 14.10 -8.21 0.11
CA ILE A 884 12.92 -8.91 0.64
C ILE A 884 12.59 -8.34 2.01
N ILE A 885 11.31 -8.14 2.27
CA ILE A 885 10.78 -7.92 3.62
C ILE A 885 10.04 -9.21 4.00
N TYR A 886 10.36 -9.73 5.18
CA TYR A 886 9.61 -10.77 5.85
C TYR A 886 8.74 -10.12 6.92
N ALA A 887 7.44 -10.05 6.66
CA ALA A 887 6.46 -9.54 7.60
C ALA A 887 6.30 -10.55 8.75
N ASN A 888 6.40 -10.09 9.99
CA ASN A 888 6.13 -10.87 11.19
C ASN A 888 4.62 -10.94 11.41
N ASN A 889 4.04 -12.14 11.43
CA ASN A 889 2.59 -12.28 11.56
C ASN A 889 2.11 -12.23 13.03
N GLY A 890 3.01 -11.99 14.00
CA GLY A 890 2.70 -11.94 15.44
C GLY A 890 2.39 -13.30 16.09
N ASP A 891 2.45 -14.39 15.32
CA ASP A 891 2.18 -15.76 15.76
C ASP A 891 3.43 -16.67 15.72
N GLY A 892 4.61 -16.06 15.57
CA GLY A 892 5.88 -16.75 15.41
C GLY A 892 6.16 -17.24 13.97
N THR A 893 5.29 -16.91 13.01
CA THR A 893 5.53 -17.14 11.58
C THR A 893 5.85 -15.84 10.84
N VAL A 894 6.55 -15.95 9.71
CA VAL A 894 6.86 -14.81 8.83
C VAL A 894 6.36 -15.03 7.42
N THR A 895 5.98 -13.94 6.75
CA THR A 895 5.49 -13.93 5.37
C THR A 895 6.42 -13.12 4.47
N ASN A 896 6.93 -13.72 3.38
CA ASN A 896 7.62 -12.93 2.34
C ASN A 896 6.59 -12.08 1.59
N VAL A 897 6.72 -10.77 1.71
CA VAL A 897 5.76 -9.78 1.16
C VAL A 897 6.30 -9.01 -0.05
N ARG A 898 7.46 -9.41 -0.60
CA ARG A 898 8.15 -8.71 -1.69
C ARG A 898 7.23 -8.29 -2.84
N ASN A 899 6.48 -9.23 -3.43
CA ASN A 899 5.66 -9.00 -4.62
C ASN A 899 4.47 -8.06 -4.38
N ARG A 900 4.18 -7.72 -3.12
CA ARG A 900 3.10 -6.82 -2.72
C ARG A 900 3.60 -5.41 -2.40
N LEU A 901 4.88 -5.26 -2.07
CA LEU A 901 5.41 -4.04 -1.46
C LEU A 901 6.31 -3.23 -2.37
N PHE A 902 7.19 -3.87 -3.14
CA PHE A 902 8.20 -3.15 -3.93
C PHE A 902 7.72 -2.83 -5.35
N PRO A 903 7.97 -1.60 -5.86
CA PRO A 903 7.73 -1.24 -7.25
C PRO A 903 8.43 -2.16 -8.25
N LYS A 904 7.80 -2.35 -9.42
CA LYS A 904 8.38 -3.14 -10.52
C LYS A 904 9.70 -2.49 -10.98
N GLY A 905 10.71 -3.32 -11.29
CA GLY A 905 11.97 -2.85 -11.88
C GLY A 905 13.10 -2.51 -10.90
N ILE A 906 12.84 -2.44 -9.58
CA ILE A 906 13.92 -2.34 -8.58
C ILE A 906 14.67 -3.67 -8.53
N LYS A 907 15.88 -3.69 -9.11
CA LYS A 907 16.66 -4.92 -9.26
C LYS A 907 17.39 -5.31 -7.95
N PRO A 908 17.56 -6.63 -7.71
CA PRO A 908 18.41 -7.18 -6.64
C PRO A 908 19.82 -6.60 -6.71
N TYR A 909 20.39 -6.08 -5.62
CA TYR A 909 21.84 -5.93 -5.60
C TYR A 909 22.50 -5.86 -4.21
N TYR A 910 23.80 -6.15 -4.22
CA TYR A 910 24.78 -6.14 -3.13
C TYR A 910 24.98 -4.74 -2.52
N GLY A 911 24.62 -4.58 -1.25
CA GLY A 911 24.73 -3.34 -0.45
C GLY A 911 23.71 -3.32 0.69
N GLY A 912 23.98 -2.61 1.79
CA GLY A 912 22.97 -2.38 2.83
C GLY A 912 21.92 -1.36 2.38
N ALA A 913 20.75 -1.36 3.01
CA ALA A 913 19.79 -0.24 2.94
C ALA A 913 19.97 0.65 4.17
N CYS A 914 19.58 1.92 4.08
CA CYS A 914 19.33 2.75 5.26
C CYS A 914 17.82 2.99 5.38
N ILE A 915 17.33 2.91 6.61
CA ILE A 915 15.91 2.96 6.96
C ILE A 915 15.70 4.04 8.01
N GLY A 916 14.71 4.90 7.81
CA GLY A 916 14.37 6.02 8.69
C GLY A 916 13.12 6.74 8.22
N ASP A 917 12.49 7.51 9.09
CA ASP A 917 11.27 8.29 8.77
C ASP A 917 11.68 9.68 8.26
N ILE A 918 11.96 9.77 6.95
CA ILE A 918 12.67 10.92 6.36
C ILE A 918 11.76 12.15 6.19
N ASN A 919 10.45 11.96 6.22
CA ASN A 919 9.45 13.01 6.03
C ASN A 919 8.63 13.29 7.31
N ASN A 920 8.95 12.61 8.42
CA ASN A 920 8.27 12.71 9.72
C ASN A 920 6.77 12.35 9.68
N ASP A 921 6.36 11.43 8.78
CA ASP A 921 5.00 10.92 8.71
C ASP A 921 4.76 9.70 9.62
N GLY A 922 5.85 9.13 10.15
CA GLY A 922 5.87 7.99 11.06
C GLY A 922 5.86 6.62 10.42
N ALA A 923 5.89 6.55 9.10
CA ALA A 923 6.20 5.36 8.35
C ALA A 923 7.71 5.34 8.08
N LEU A 924 8.36 4.21 8.34
CA LEU A 924 9.79 4.08 8.07
C LEU A 924 10.01 3.93 6.55
N ASP A 925 10.74 4.86 5.98
CA ASP A 925 11.14 4.89 4.57
C ASP A 925 12.48 4.17 4.37
N MET A 926 12.84 3.93 3.11
CA MET A 926 14.02 3.12 2.79
C MET A 926 14.75 3.66 1.56
N TYR A 927 16.06 3.85 1.68
CA TYR A 927 16.92 4.05 0.51
C TYR A 927 17.68 2.78 0.15
N VAL A 928 17.53 2.35 -1.10
CA VAL A 928 18.12 1.12 -1.65
C VAL A 928 19.10 1.49 -2.78
N PRO A 929 20.40 1.22 -2.61
CA PRO A 929 21.40 1.56 -3.61
C PRO A 929 21.50 0.49 -4.73
N THR A 930 22.08 0.88 -5.87
CA THR A 930 22.40 -0.01 -7.02
C THR A 930 23.91 -0.02 -7.26
N THR A 931 24.54 -1.16 -7.58
CA THR A 931 26.00 -1.19 -7.85
C THR A 931 26.42 -1.96 -9.12
N SER A 932 25.52 -2.21 -10.09
CA SER A 932 25.83 -2.97 -11.32
C SER A 932 26.62 -2.19 -12.38
N ARG A 933 27.76 -2.75 -12.85
CA ARG A 933 28.53 -2.32 -14.05
C ARG A 933 27.93 -2.76 -15.39
N ARG A 934 26.90 -3.60 -15.38
CA ARG A 934 26.38 -4.29 -16.57
C ARG A 934 24.91 -4.03 -16.84
N ASP A 935 24.23 -3.27 -16.00
CA ASP A 935 22.77 -3.10 -16.04
C ASP A 935 22.44 -1.61 -15.81
N THR A 936 21.38 -1.11 -16.44
CA THR A 936 20.95 0.31 -16.36
C THR A 936 20.11 0.61 -15.11
N SER A 937 20.14 -0.25 -14.09
CA SER A 937 19.30 -0.09 -12.89
C SER A 937 19.79 1.03 -11.99
N GLN A 938 18.86 1.90 -11.59
CA GLN A 938 19.09 3.05 -10.71
C GLN A 938 18.77 2.70 -9.25
N GLY A 939 19.44 3.35 -8.30
CA GLY A 939 19.11 3.32 -6.87
C GLY A 939 17.77 4.02 -6.65
N ALA A 940 17.09 3.68 -5.55
CA ALA A 940 15.73 4.14 -5.30
C ALA A 940 15.55 4.56 -3.84
N LEU A 941 14.98 5.74 -3.65
CA LEU A 941 14.37 6.14 -2.39
C LEU A 941 12.90 5.69 -2.41
N LEU A 942 12.50 4.94 -1.40
CA LEU A 942 11.20 4.31 -1.26
C LEU A 942 10.46 4.92 -0.09
N GLU A 943 9.39 5.63 -0.40
CA GLU A 943 8.51 6.20 0.62
C GLU A 943 7.42 5.19 1.00
N ASN A 944 7.16 5.05 2.29
CA ASN A 944 6.31 4.04 2.87
C ASN A 944 4.88 4.58 3.12
N TYR A 945 3.99 4.37 2.15
CA TYR A 945 2.60 4.79 2.27
C TYR A 945 1.78 3.87 3.16
N GLY A 946 2.15 2.59 3.24
CA GLY A 946 1.40 1.62 4.01
C GLY A 946 1.59 1.72 5.52
N GLY A 947 2.78 2.11 6.00
CA GLY A 947 3.01 2.40 7.42
C GLY A 947 2.11 3.53 7.95
N ARG A 948 1.69 4.47 7.10
CA ARG A 948 0.75 5.57 7.46
C ARG A 948 -0.64 5.09 7.88
N LEU A 949 -0.99 3.83 7.57
CA LEU A 949 -2.30 3.27 7.87
C LEU A 949 -2.49 2.95 9.37
N LYS A 950 -1.40 2.89 10.14
CA LYS A 950 -1.40 2.55 11.55
C LYS A 950 -0.73 3.63 12.39
N ASN A 951 -0.98 3.56 13.69
CA ASN A 951 -0.45 4.54 14.62
C ASN A 951 0.99 4.19 15.01
N TRP A 952 1.77 5.21 15.36
CA TRP A 952 3.19 5.08 15.70
C TRP A 952 3.57 5.98 16.88
N ILE A 953 4.75 5.79 17.44
CA ILE A 953 5.40 6.77 18.34
C ILE A 953 6.90 6.76 18.08
N LYS A 954 7.51 7.95 18.00
CA LYS A 954 8.97 8.11 18.00
C LYS A 954 9.43 8.67 19.34
N ILE A 955 10.54 8.17 19.87
CA ILE A 955 11.07 8.55 21.19
C ILE A 955 12.52 8.98 21.04
N GLU A 956 12.78 10.26 21.29
CA GLU A 956 14.14 10.81 21.39
C GLU A 956 14.59 10.77 22.85
N LEU A 957 15.77 10.22 23.12
CA LEU A 957 16.35 10.19 24.46
C LEU A 957 17.56 11.11 24.55
N VAL A 958 17.67 11.81 25.68
CA VAL A 958 18.80 12.70 25.96
C VAL A 958 19.39 12.38 27.33
N GLY A 959 20.59 11.82 27.35
CA GLY A 959 21.34 11.53 28.58
C GLY A 959 21.81 12.77 29.35
N ILE A 960 22.01 12.61 30.66
CA ILE A 960 22.63 13.60 31.57
C ILE A 960 23.71 12.94 32.44
N GLU A 961 23.36 11.86 33.15
CA GLU A 961 24.33 11.04 33.92
C GLU A 961 24.93 9.96 33.03
N SER A 962 24.10 9.39 32.15
CA SER A 962 24.50 8.53 31.04
C SER A 962 25.06 9.36 29.89
N ASN A 963 25.73 8.71 28.93
CA ASN A 963 26.16 9.35 27.68
C ASN A 963 24.99 10.05 26.97
N ARG A 964 25.27 11.18 26.33
CA ARG A 964 24.26 12.12 25.82
C ARG A 964 23.35 11.50 24.78
N GLY A 965 23.89 10.64 23.92
CA GLY A 965 23.17 9.85 22.92
C GLY A 965 22.36 8.67 23.47
N ALA A 966 22.42 8.42 24.78
CA ALA A 966 21.73 7.35 25.48
C ALA A 966 22.04 5.93 24.95
N TYR A 967 23.21 5.70 24.37
CA TYR A 967 23.65 4.36 23.94
C TYR A 967 23.61 3.40 25.13
N GLY A 968 22.95 2.25 24.95
CA GLY A 968 22.66 1.28 26.01
C GLY A 968 21.33 1.49 26.74
N ALA A 969 20.63 2.60 26.52
CA ALA A 969 19.30 2.79 27.11
C ALA A 969 18.28 1.82 26.51
N ARG A 970 17.40 1.28 27.37
CA ARG A 970 16.34 0.34 26.99
C ARG A 970 14.97 0.96 27.20
N VAL A 971 14.14 0.94 26.16
CA VAL A 971 12.82 1.57 26.15
C VAL A 971 11.74 0.53 25.96
N TYR A 972 10.88 0.39 26.96
CA TYR A 972 9.69 -0.46 26.92
C TYR A 972 8.45 0.38 26.65
N VAL A 973 7.73 0.07 25.57
CA VAL A 973 6.45 0.69 25.25
C VAL A 973 5.33 -0.31 25.49
N LYS A 974 4.32 0.09 26.26
CA LYS A 974 3.16 -0.74 26.60
C LYS A 974 1.86 -0.05 26.24
N THR A 975 1.05 -0.70 25.41
CA THR A 975 -0.29 -0.24 25.03
C THR A 975 -1.28 -1.41 24.92
N GLY A 976 -2.24 -1.46 25.85
CA GLY A 976 -3.16 -2.58 25.99
C GLY A 976 -2.41 -3.89 26.31
N SER A 977 -2.52 -4.87 25.42
CA SER A 977 -1.78 -6.13 25.48
C SER A 977 -0.40 -6.07 24.82
N LEU A 978 -0.16 -5.09 23.94
CA LEU A 978 1.10 -4.95 23.22
C LEU A 978 2.18 -4.43 24.18
N ARG A 979 3.35 -5.04 24.11
CA ARG A 979 4.57 -4.65 24.81
C ARG A 979 5.71 -4.78 23.82
N GLN A 980 6.51 -3.73 23.71
CA GLN A 980 7.65 -3.70 22.81
C GLN A 980 8.88 -3.24 23.57
N LEU A 981 10.04 -3.76 23.20
CA LEU A 981 11.34 -3.26 23.63
C LEU A 981 12.11 -2.73 22.41
N ARG A 982 12.76 -1.59 22.58
CA ARG A 982 13.87 -1.15 21.73
C ARG A 982 15.05 -0.77 22.62
N GLU A 983 16.24 -1.05 22.14
CA GLU A 983 17.49 -0.64 22.78
C GLU A 983 18.25 0.31 21.87
N VAL A 984 18.84 1.36 22.45
CA VAL A 984 19.71 2.28 21.72
C VAL A 984 21.04 1.60 21.43
N HIS A 985 21.22 1.14 20.19
CA HIS A 985 22.42 0.47 19.72
C HIS A 985 22.70 0.85 18.26
N THR A 986 23.88 0.50 17.76
CA THR A 986 24.27 0.86 16.39
C THR A 986 23.61 -0.10 15.38
N SER A 987 22.67 0.36 14.56
CA SER A 987 22.01 -0.41 13.50
C SER A 987 22.12 0.27 12.12
N CYS A 988 21.50 -0.34 11.10
CA CYS A 988 21.29 0.26 9.77
C CYS A 988 19.91 0.95 9.64
N VAL A 989 19.04 0.74 10.64
CA VAL A 989 17.93 1.65 10.96
C VAL A 989 18.51 2.85 11.70
N GLU A 990 17.92 4.02 11.49
CA GLU A 990 18.22 5.22 12.25
C GLU A 990 18.26 4.95 13.76
N THR A 991 19.38 5.29 14.39
CA THR A 991 19.64 5.01 15.82
C THR A 991 18.71 5.80 16.75
N MET A 992 18.42 7.04 16.38
CA MET A 992 17.54 7.96 17.11
C MET A 992 16.84 8.90 16.14
N PRO A 993 15.54 9.18 16.32
CA PRO A 993 14.69 8.72 17.42
C PRO A 993 14.25 7.24 17.29
N LEU A 994 14.02 6.55 18.42
CA LEU A 994 13.53 5.18 18.41
C LEU A 994 12.08 5.10 17.94
N HIS A 995 11.79 4.22 16.98
CA HIS A 995 10.46 4.04 16.40
C HIS A 995 9.73 2.80 16.96
N PHE A 996 8.42 2.96 17.18
CA PHE A 996 7.49 1.91 17.60
C PHE A 996 6.16 2.03 16.83
N GLY A 997 5.75 0.99 16.11
CA GLY A 997 4.38 0.85 15.62
C GLY A 997 3.43 0.48 16.75
N LEU A 998 2.18 0.92 16.67
CA LEU A 998 1.17 0.75 17.73
C LEU A 998 -0.10 0.05 17.23
N GLY A 999 -0.17 -0.25 15.93
CA GLY A 999 -1.37 -0.70 15.26
C GLY A 999 -2.49 0.33 15.36
N ASP A 1000 -3.70 -0.09 15.69
CA ASP A 1000 -4.87 0.81 15.81
C ASP A 1000 -4.96 1.54 17.18
N ARG A 1001 -3.90 1.54 17.98
CA ARG A 1001 -3.93 2.05 19.36
C ARG A 1001 -3.55 3.53 19.41
N GLU A 1002 -4.46 4.35 19.92
CA GLU A 1002 -4.30 5.82 19.98
C GLU A 1002 -3.53 6.33 21.22
N VAL A 1003 -3.38 5.49 22.26
CA VAL A 1003 -2.80 5.89 23.55
C VAL A 1003 -1.84 4.81 24.05
N ILE A 1004 -0.63 5.23 24.41
CA ILE A 1004 0.37 4.43 25.11
C ILE A 1004 0.11 4.52 26.61
N ASN A 1005 -0.03 3.36 27.27
CA ASN A 1005 -0.25 3.33 28.72
C ASN A 1005 1.00 3.72 29.49
N GLU A 1006 2.17 3.25 29.03
CA GLU A 1006 3.43 3.35 29.75
C GLU A 1006 4.61 3.28 28.76
N ILE A 1007 5.55 4.21 28.88
CA ILE A 1007 6.88 4.21 28.28
C ILE A 1007 7.87 4.13 29.45
N GLU A 1008 8.57 3.02 29.62
CA GLU A 1008 9.62 2.87 30.63
C GLU A 1008 10.99 2.95 29.95
N VAL A 1009 11.79 3.95 30.33
CA VAL A 1009 13.19 4.12 29.91
C VAL A 1009 14.08 3.66 31.06
N ARG A 1010 14.94 2.68 30.80
CA ARG A 1010 16.04 2.29 31.68
C ARG A 1010 17.32 2.86 31.10
N TRP A 1011 17.98 3.71 31.88
CA TRP A 1011 19.18 4.41 31.46
C TRP A 1011 20.44 3.59 31.80
N PRO A 1012 21.54 3.77 31.05
CA PRO A 1012 22.85 3.20 31.40
C PRO A 1012 23.31 3.53 32.83
N SER A 1013 22.96 4.71 33.35
CA SER A 1013 23.21 5.12 34.75
C SER A 1013 22.55 4.23 35.80
N GLY A 1014 21.64 3.33 35.40
CA GLY A 1014 20.78 2.54 36.27
C GLY A 1014 19.50 3.26 36.70
N SER A 1015 19.32 4.52 36.29
CA SER A 1015 18.08 5.27 36.55
C SER A 1015 16.91 4.74 35.71
N VAL A 1016 15.68 4.79 36.26
CA VAL A 1016 14.46 4.38 35.55
C VAL A 1016 13.46 5.54 35.45
N GLN A 1017 13.00 5.86 34.24
CA GLN A 1017 11.98 6.87 33.99
C GLN A 1017 10.74 6.27 33.33
N ILE A 1018 9.57 6.58 33.85
CA ILE A 1018 8.30 6.06 33.33
C ILE A 1018 7.43 7.23 32.87
N VAL A 1019 6.96 7.22 31.63
CA VAL A 1019 6.01 8.21 31.09
C VAL A 1019 4.69 7.52 30.75
N CYS A 1020 3.59 7.95 31.36
CA CYS A 1020 2.28 7.33 31.19
C CYS A 1020 1.32 8.21 30.40
N ASN A 1021 0.32 7.58 29.77
CA ASN A 1021 -0.77 8.20 29.01
C ASN A 1021 -0.26 9.10 27.88
N VAL A 1022 0.59 8.58 27.01
CA VAL A 1022 1.11 9.34 25.85
C VAL A 1022 0.19 9.08 24.65
N ARG A 1023 -0.14 10.10 23.86
CA ARG A 1023 -0.92 9.89 22.61
C ARG A 1023 0.01 9.35 21.52
N ALA A 1024 -0.53 8.53 20.64
CA ALA A 1024 0.18 8.11 19.43
C ALA A 1024 0.38 9.26 18.43
N ASN A 1025 1.14 8.99 17.38
CA ASN A 1025 1.44 9.82 16.20
C ASN A 1025 2.16 11.12 16.54
N GLN A 1026 3.23 11.02 17.32
CA GLN A 1026 4.10 12.15 17.65
C GLN A 1026 5.52 11.68 18.01
N LEU A 1027 6.47 12.61 17.92
CA LEU A 1027 7.79 12.50 18.54
C LEU A 1027 7.70 12.91 20.02
N VAL A 1028 8.39 12.18 20.90
CA VAL A 1028 8.45 12.44 22.33
C VAL A 1028 9.89 12.52 22.81
N ASP A 1029 10.26 13.68 23.34
CA ASP A 1029 11.58 13.88 23.94
C ASP A 1029 11.57 13.48 25.42
N ILE A 1030 12.49 12.59 25.81
CA ILE A 1030 12.70 12.17 27.20
C ILE A 1030 14.14 12.42 27.60
N THR A 1031 14.35 13.46 28.40
CA THR A 1031 15.65 13.76 29.01
C THR A 1031 15.83 13.02 30.34
N GLU A 1032 17.02 12.48 30.57
CA GLU A 1032 17.42 11.84 31.83
C GLU A 1032 17.28 12.81 33.02
N ARG A 1033 16.96 12.30 34.22
CA ARG A 1033 16.93 13.11 35.45
C ARG A 1033 17.99 12.64 36.44
N ALA A 1034 18.98 13.49 36.66
CA ALA A 1034 20.03 13.25 37.65
C ALA A 1034 19.50 13.08 39.09
N GLY A 1035 20.11 12.18 39.84
CA GLY A 1035 19.91 12.01 41.29
C GLY A 1035 18.63 11.27 41.73
N HIS A 1036 17.92 10.60 40.82
CA HIS A 1036 16.71 9.84 41.14
C HIS A 1036 16.74 8.42 40.57
N THR A 1037 16.61 7.41 41.43
CA THR A 1037 16.52 5.99 41.03
C THR A 1037 15.30 5.69 40.18
N ARG A 1038 14.15 6.32 40.47
CA ARG A 1038 12.91 6.14 39.70
C ARG A 1038 12.03 7.39 39.69
N THR A 1039 11.59 7.80 38.49
CA THR A 1039 10.69 8.95 38.30
C THR A 1039 9.50 8.58 37.41
N ILE A 1040 8.29 9.02 37.76
CA ILE A 1040 7.05 8.75 37.00
C ILE A 1040 6.45 10.06 36.49
N TYR A 1041 6.25 10.16 35.18
CA TYR A 1041 5.58 11.25 34.50
C TYR A 1041 4.17 10.81 34.09
N ARG A 1042 3.17 11.64 34.38
CA ARG A 1042 1.80 11.41 33.90
C ARG A 1042 1.36 12.59 33.06
N ALA A 1043 1.15 12.34 31.77
CA ALA A 1043 0.48 13.29 30.91
C ALA A 1043 -1.04 13.23 31.15
N TYR A 1044 -1.68 14.39 31.30
CA TYR A 1044 -3.13 14.53 31.40
C TYR A 1044 -3.64 15.42 30.26
N TYR A 1045 -4.63 14.92 29.54
CA TYR A 1045 -5.35 15.63 28.49
C TYR A 1045 -6.82 15.77 28.92
N GLU A 1046 -7.26 16.95 29.35
CA GLU A 1046 -8.66 17.18 29.70
C GLU A 1046 -9.45 17.73 28.50
N GLY A 1047 -10.26 16.87 27.87
CA GLY A 1047 -11.32 17.29 26.93
C GLY A 1047 -10.86 18.15 25.75
N THR A 1048 -11.74 19.05 25.31
CA THR A 1048 -11.50 20.05 24.25
C THR A 1048 -10.71 21.28 24.72
N ASP A 1049 -10.23 21.31 25.98
CA ASP A 1049 -9.51 22.46 26.52
C ASP A 1049 -8.04 22.49 26.08
N GLN A 1050 -7.56 23.68 25.72
CA GLN A 1050 -6.33 23.92 24.93
C GLN A 1050 -5.00 23.72 25.70
N HIS A 1051 -5.00 23.00 26.84
CA HIS A 1051 -3.84 22.89 27.72
C HIS A 1051 -3.49 21.44 28.08
N LYS A 1052 -2.22 21.07 27.92
CA LYS A 1052 -1.66 19.76 28.29
C LYS A 1052 -0.97 19.88 29.66
N TYR A 1053 -1.15 18.90 30.54
CA TYR A 1053 -0.47 18.86 31.84
C TYR A 1053 0.48 17.67 31.94
N LYS A 1054 1.60 17.87 32.63
CA LYS A 1054 2.58 16.83 32.96
C LYS A 1054 2.84 16.88 34.47
N ASP A 1055 2.45 15.83 35.17
CA ASP A 1055 2.75 15.66 36.60
C ASP A 1055 3.96 14.73 36.76
N VAL A 1056 4.90 15.08 37.63
CA VAL A 1056 6.12 14.32 37.92
C VAL A 1056 6.04 13.78 39.34
N TYR A 1057 6.28 12.49 39.54
CA TYR A 1057 6.23 11.82 40.83
C TYR A 1057 7.54 11.08 41.13
N ASP A 1058 7.87 10.96 42.42
CA ASP A 1058 8.93 10.08 42.90
C ASP A 1058 8.46 8.60 43.02
N GLU A 1059 9.38 7.71 43.42
CA GLU A 1059 9.12 6.29 43.67
C GLU A 1059 8.08 6.00 44.76
N HIS A 1060 7.76 7.00 45.61
CA HIS A 1060 6.79 6.91 46.69
C HIS A 1060 5.43 7.52 46.31
N ASN A 1061 5.21 7.87 45.03
CA ASN A 1061 4.03 8.58 44.50
C ASN A 1061 3.82 10.00 45.08
N ASN A 1062 4.86 10.66 45.58
CA ASN A 1062 4.78 12.08 45.93
C ASN A 1062 4.91 12.92 44.67
N LEU A 1063 3.99 13.88 44.46
CA LEU A 1063 4.08 14.81 43.33
C LEU A 1063 5.25 15.77 43.55
N LEU A 1064 6.26 15.71 42.67
CA LEU A 1064 7.47 16.54 42.68
C LEU A 1064 7.30 17.81 41.85
N ASP A 1065 6.70 17.73 40.66
CA ASP A 1065 6.50 18.88 39.77
C ASP A 1065 5.19 18.73 39.00
N ARG A 1066 4.64 19.86 38.55
CA ARG A 1066 3.52 19.93 37.63
C ARG A 1066 3.78 21.01 36.62
N GLU A 1067 3.76 20.64 35.35
CA GLU A 1067 3.98 21.52 34.22
C GLU A 1067 2.70 21.65 33.38
N CYS A 1068 2.46 22.85 32.85
CA CYS A 1068 1.32 23.14 31.99
C CYS A 1068 1.82 23.73 30.66
N TYR A 1069 1.36 23.16 29.56
CA TYR A 1069 1.80 23.49 28.20
C TYR A 1069 0.61 23.95 27.34
N ALA A 1070 0.92 24.78 26.35
CA ALA A 1070 0.03 25.10 25.25
C ALA A 1070 -0.15 23.90 24.28
N GLN A 1071 -1.11 24.00 23.37
CA GLN A 1071 -1.35 22.97 22.35
C GLN A 1071 -0.11 22.70 21.48
N ASP A 1072 0.66 23.75 21.20
CA ASP A 1072 1.93 23.73 20.45
C ASP A 1072 3.14 23.23 21.26
N GLY A 1073 2.95 22.78 22.50
CA GLY A 1073 4.05 22.31 23.35
C GLY A 1073 4.79 23.41 24.13
N THR A 1074 4.41 24.69 23.97
CA THR A 1074 5.08 25.77 24.71
C THR A 1074 4.71 25.76 26.20
N LEU A 1075 5.70 25.68 27.10
CA LEU A 1075 5.49 25.74 28.55
C LEU A 1075 4.83 27.07 28.96
N LYS A 1076 3.70 27.00 29.66
CA LYS A 1076 2.99 28.15 30.25
C LYS A 1076 3.46 28.44 31.68
N TRP A 1077 3.57 27.41 32.51
CA TRP A 1077 4.05 27.49 33.88
C TRP A 1077 4.42 26.11 34.43
N SER A 1078 5.26 26.09 35.47
CA SER A 1078 5.62 24.92 36.27
C SER A 1078 5.41 25.15 37.78
N ASP A 1079 5.19 24.08 38.54
CA ASP A 1079 4.95 24.07 39.99
C ASP A 1079 5.80 23.00 40.68
N LYS A 1080 7.02 23.37 41.08
CA LYS A 1080 7.96 22.47 41.76
C LYS A 1080 7.67 22.38 43.26
N ARG A 1081 7.32 21.19 43.74
CA ARG A 1081 7.09 20.88 45.16
C ARG A 1081 8.39 20.49 45.86
N HIS A 1082 8.52 20.89 47.12
CA HIS A 1082 9.69 20.61 47.96
C HIS A 1082 9.27 19.70 49.12
N TYR A 1083 10.12 18.73 49.42
CA TYR A 1083 9.97 17.79 50.54
C TYR A 1083 11.28 17.77 51.35
N ASP A 1084 11.21 17.48 52.64
CA ASP A 1084 12.39 17.26 53.47
C ASP A 1084 12.92 15.81 53.36
N GLU A 1085 14.02 15.51 54.05
CA GLU A 1085 14.68 14.19 54.06
C GLU A 1085 13.77 13.05 54.58
N THR A 1086 12.63 13.38 55.21
CA THR A 1086 11.65 12.40 55.70
C THR A 1086 10.46 12.21 54.76
N GLY A 1087 10.45 12.92 53.62
CA GLY A 1087 9.33 12.92 52.67
C GLY A 1087 8.17 13.83 53.06
N THR A 1088 8.34 14.73 54.03
CA THR A 1088 7.28 15.67 54.44
C THR A 1088 7.26 16.89 53.52
N TYR A 1089 6.08 17.26 53.00
CA TYR A 1089 5.91 18.44 52.14
C TYR A 1089 6.27 19.74 52.87
N THR A 1090 7.25 20.48 52.35
CA THR A 1090 7.76 21.73 52.96
C THR A 1090 7.30 23.00 52.23
N GLY A 1091 6.81 22.88 50.99
CA GLY A 1091 6.29 24.00 50.22
C GLY A 1091 6.43 23.82 48.72
N LYS A 1092 6.25 24.88 47.92
CA LYS A 1092 6.36 24.81 46.46
C LYS A 1092 6.87 26.10 45.81
N THR A 1093 7.40 25.98 44.60
CA THR A 1093 7.85 27.08 43.74
C THR A 1093 7.09 27.02 42.40
N MET A 1094 6.26 28.01 42.14
CA MET A 1094 5.64 28.24 40.83
C MET A 1094 6.55 29.11 39.97
N THR A 1095 6.80 28.70 38.73
CA THR A 1095 7.52 29.48 37.72
C THR A 1095 6.62 29.66 36.50
N TYR A 1096 6.55 30.87 35.93
CA TYR A 1096 5.72 31.17 34.76
C TYR A 1096 6.63 31.38 33.53
N ALA A 1097 6.09 31.15 32.33
CA ALA A 1097 6.83 31.24 31.05
C ALA A 1097 7.57 32.58 30.85
N ASN A 1098 7.04 33.67 31.41
CA ASN A 1098 7.68 35.00 31.37
C ASN A 1098 8.77 35.20 32.43
N GLY A 1099 9.23 34.13 33.09
CA GLY A 1099 10.28 34.16 34.11
C GLY A 1099 9.83 34.65 35.50
N ASN A 1100 8.54 34.88 35.72
CA ASN A 1100 8.02 35.20 37.05
C ASN A 1100 8.08 33.98 37.98
N VAL A 1101 8.38 34.19 39.25
CA VAL A 1101 8.54 33.11 40.25
C VAL A 1101 7.71 33.42 41.49
N LYS A 1102 7.04 32.44 42.07
CA LYS A 1102 6.38 32.52 43.39
C LYS A 1102 6.75 31.31 44.23
N LYS A 1103 7.11 31.50 45.51
CA LYS A 1103 7.32 30.39 46.46
C LYS A 1103 6.26 30.42 47.55
N TYR A 1104 5.86 29.25 48.00
CA TYR A 1104 4.86 29.03 49.04
C TYR A 1104 5.42 28.07 50.08
N ASP A 1105 4.97 28.21 51.33
CA ASP A 1105 5.23 27.25 52.41
C ASP A 1105 4.28 26.04 52.34
N ALA A 1106 4.42 25.11 53.30
CA ALA A 1106 3.61 23.91 53.42
C ALA A 1106 2.09 24.17 53.58
N ASP A 1107 1.70 25.35 54.08
CA ASP A 1107 0.29 25.76 54.25
C ASP A 1107 -0.28 26.45 52.98
N ASN A 1108 0.46 26.43 51.87
CA ASN A 1108 0.17 27.20 50.64
C ASN A 1108 0.13 28.73 50.84
N LYS A 1109 0.82 29.27 51.85
CA LYS A 1109 0.97 30.72 52.00
C LYS A 1109 2.19 31.18 51.19
N LEU A 1110 2.00 32.24 50.41
CA LEU A 1110 3.07 32.85 49.64
C LEU A 1110 4.17 33.35 50.59
N THR A 1111 5.42 33.01 50.32
CA THR A 1111 6.62 33.44 51.07
C THR A 1111 7.54 34.33 50.23
N TYR A 1112 7.48 34.20 48.91
CA TYR A 1112 8.34 34.92 47.96
C TYR A 1112 7.63 35.12 46.61
N ALA A 1113 7.83 36.27 45.97
CA ALA A 1113 7.41 36.48 44.58
C ALA A 1113 8.39 37.38 43.82
N LYS A 1114 8.88 36.95 42.65
CA LYS A 1114 9.71 37.74 41.74
C LYS A 1114 8.97 37.95 40.43
N TYR A 1115 8.90 39.19 39.98
CA TYR A 1115 8.31 39.57 38.70
C TYR A 1115 9.36 40.21 37.79
N ILE A 1116 9.39 39.80 36.52
CA ILE A 1116 10.13 40.46 35.44
C ILE A 1116 9.22 41.53 34.84
N LEU A 1117 9.74 42.74 34.74
CA LEU A 1117 9.04 43.92 34.25
C LEU A 1117 9.64 44.36 32.90
N GLU A 1118 8.94 45.26 32.21
CA GLU A 1118 9.37 45.81 30.93
C GLU A 1118 10.80 46.40 31.00
N GLY A 1119 11.62 46.08 29.99
CA GLY A 1119 13.03 46.51 29.90
C GLY A 1119 14.00 45.76 30.83
N GLY A 1120 13.65 44.53 31.26
CA GLY A 1120 14.54 43.65 32.06
C GLY A 1120 14.60 43.97 33.55
N LYS A 1121 13.81 44.93 34.04
CA LYS A 1121 13.74 45.29 35.47
C LYS A 1121 13.07 44.17 36.27
N THR A 1122 13.33 44.09 37.57
CA THR A 1122 12.71 43.06 38.44
C THR A 1122 12.10 43.64 39.71
N SER A 1123 11.02 43.01 40.18
CA SER A 1123 10.38 43.30 41.48
C SER A 1123 10.32 42.02 42.32
N THR A 1124 11.03 41.99 43.44
CA THR A 1124 11.12 40.85 44.36
C THR A 1124 10.43 41.15 45.68
N SER A 1125 9.35 40.45 45.99
CA SER A 1125 8.58 40.59 47.23
C SER A 1125 8.79 39.40 48.17
N TYR A 1126 8.85 39.68 49.47
CA TYR A 1126 8.91 38.70 50.55
C TYR A 1126 7.66 38.80 51.41
N TYR A 1127 7.22 37.66 51.94
CA TYR A 1127 5.98 37.52 52.68
C TYR A 1127 6.21 36.72 53.96
N GLU A 1128 5.52 37.11 55.03
CA GLU A 1128 5.47 36.39 56.29
C GLU A 1128 4.00 36.11 56.63
N ASN A 1129 3.66 34.86 56.93
CA ASN A 1129 2.28 34.42 57.18
C ASN A 1129 1.29 34.85 56.07
N GLY A 1130 1.74 34.91 54.81
CA GLY A 1130 0.93 35.33 53.66
C GLY A 1130 0.80 36.85 53.47
N ASN A 1131 1.28 37.67 54.40
CA ASN A 1131 1.30 39.12 54.25
C ASN A 1131 2.62 39.58 53.62
N ARG A 1132 2.55 40.47 52.62
CA ARG A 1132 3.76 41.04 51.99
C ARG A 1132 4.46 41.93 53.02
N VAL A 1133 5.69 41.60 53.39
CA VAL A 1133 6.50 42.37 54.36
C VAL A 1133 7.60 43.19 53.71
N LYS A 1134 8.07 42.78 52.52
CA LYS A 1134 9.14 43.51 51.82
C LYS A 1134 8.97 43.43 50.30
N THR A 1135 9.43 44.45 49.58
CA THR A 1135 9.55 44.44 48.12
C THR A 1135 10.81 45.19 47.67
N ILE A 1136 11.59 44.62 46.78
CA ILE A 1136 12.84 45.16 46.25
C ILE A 1136 12.67 45.32 44.74
N TYR A 1137 12.89 46.53 44.22
CA TYR A 1137 12.89 46.83 42.80
C TYR A 1137 14.32 47.05 42.31
N SER A 1138 14.70 46.34 41.25
CA SER A 1138 16.05 46.39 40.66
C SER A 1138 16.02 46.66 39.15
N ASP A 1139 17.10 47.22 38.61
CA ASP A 1139 17.31 47.40 37.18
C ASP A 1139 17.71 46.09 36.46
N ALA A 1140 17.94 46.14 35.15
CA ALA A 1140 18.32 44.99 34.34
C ALA A 1140 19.70 44.40 34.70
N GLY A 1141 20.58 45.18 35.35
CA GLY A 1141 21.87 44.72 35.86
C GLY A 1141 21.81 44.18 37.29
N GLY A 1142 20.62 44.11 37.90
CA GLY A 1142 20.42 43.66 39.28
C GLY A 1142 20.66 44.74 40.35
N ASN A 1143 20.95 45.99 39.96
CA ASN A 1143 21.19 47.06 40.93
C ASN A 1143 19.87 47.52 41.57
N LEU A 1144 19.88 47.76 42.87
CA LEU A 1144 18.75 48.29 43.62
C LEU A 1144 18.31 49.66 43.05
N ILE A 1145 17.01 49.84 42.81
CA ILE A 1145 16.37 51.13 42.50
C ILE A 1145 15.73 51.68 43.78
N TRP A 1146 14.89 50.86 44.42
CA TRP A 1146 14.30 51.12 45.74
C TRP A 1146 13.79 49.83 46.37
N GLU A 1147 13.72 49.80 47.70
CA GLU A 1147 13.07 48.76 48.50
C GLU A 1147 11.91 49.35 49.29
N LEU A 1148 10.95 48.52 49.67
CA LEU A 1148 9.74 48.85 50.38
C LEU A 1148 9.51 47.81 51.48
N ASP A 1149 9.62 48.21 52.74
CA ASP A 1149 9.26 47.40 53.90
C ASP A 1149 7.85 47.76 54.37
N LEU A 1150 7.00 46.77 54.59
CA LEU A 1150 5.63 46.89 55.08
C LEU A 1150 5.59 46.40 56.53
N HIS A 1151 5.05 47.22 57.43
CA HIS A 1151 5.03 46.95 58.86
C HIS A 1151 3.64 46.47 59.29
N TYR A 1152 3.58 45.43 60.11
CA TYR A 1152 2.36 44.89 60.69
C TYR A 1152 2.51 44.82 62.20
N ASP A 1153 1.40 44.92 62.93
CA ASP A 1153 1.40 44.64 64.37
C ASP A 1153 1.36 43.12 64.66
N ALA A 1154 1.41 42.77 65.95
CA ALA A 1154 1.38 41.37 66.39
C ALA A 1154 0.09 40.61 66.03
N THR A 1155 -0.97 41.32 65.61
CA THR A 1155 -2.23 40.71 65.14
C THR A 1155 -2.28 40.54 63.62
N GLY A 1156 -1.25 40.98 62.90
CA GLY A 1156 -1.20 40.98 61.44
C GLY A 1156 -1.88 42.17 60.79
N THR A 1157 -2.25 43.21 61.55
CA THR A 1157 -2.87 44.42 61.00
C THR A 1157 -1.78 45.34 60.44
N TYR A 1158 -1.98 45.86 59.22
CA TYR A 1158 -1.05 46.79 58.57
C TYR A 1158 -0.92 48.10 59.35
N THR A 1159 0.30 48.47 59.74
CA THR A 1159 0.60 49.66 60.55
C THR A 1159 1.32 50.79 59.79
N GLY A 1160 1.87 50.50 58.61
CA GLY A 1160 2.54 51.48 57.77
C GLY A 1160 3.62 50.88 56.87
N LYS A 1161 4.41 51.71 56.20
CA LYS A 1161 5.48 51.28 55.29
C LYS A 1161 6.71 52.17 55.33
N THR A 1162 7.87 51.64 54.98
CA THR A 1162 9.11 52.39 54.73
C THR A 1162 9.59 52.09 53.33
N GLN A 1163 9.83 53.10 52.50
CA GLN A 1163 10.41 52.96 51.17
C GLN A 1163 11.81 53.59 51.15
N THR A 1164 12.84 52.82 50.81
CA THR A 1164 14.24 53.26 50.73
C THR A 1164 14.71 53.26 49.28
N TYR A 1165 15.31 54.35 48.82
CA TYR A 1165 15.81 54.51 47.45
C TYR A 1165 17.31 54.22 47.37
N ALA A 1166 17.81 53.81 46.20
CA ALA A 1166 19.21 53.45 45.97
C ALA A 1166 20.22 54.55 46.36
N ASN A 1167 19.81 55.82 46.32
CA ASN A 1167 20.62 56.97 46.71
C ASN A 1167 20.64 57.23 48.23
N GLY A 1168 20.13 56.31 49.06
CA GLY A 1168 20.11 56.41 50.52
C GLY A 1168 18.98 57.26 51.11
N LYS A 1169 18.05 57.77 50.29
CA LYS A 1169 16.83 58.44 50.78
C LYS A 1169 15.82 57.42 51.28
N ALA A 1170 15.02 57.74 52.30
CA ALA A 1170 13.97 56.84 52.79
C ALA A 1170 12.70 57.57 53.26
N GLU A 1171 11.54 57.06 52.91
CA GLU A 1171 10.22 57.60 53.22
C GLU A 1171 9.44 56.62 54.10
N LYS A 1172 8.97 57.06 55.27
CA LYS A 1172 8.11 56.27 56.15
C LYS A 1172 6.69 56.83 56.15
N TYR A 1173 5.72 55.94 56.03
CA TYR A 1173 4.29 56.23 55.97
C TYR A 1173 3.54 55.51 57.10
N ASP A 1174 2.41 56.07 57.54
CA ASP A 1174 1.46 55.41 58.44
C ASP A 1174 0.53 54.43 57.68
N ALA A 1175 -0.37 53.76 58.42
CA ALA A 1175 -1.35 52.82 57.87
C ALA A 1175 -2.32 53.44 56.85
N ASN A 1176 -2.51 54.77 56.87
CA ASN A 1176 -3.38 55.51 55.96
C ASN A 1176 -2.62 56.05 54.73
N ASN A 1177 -1.40 55.57 54.47
CA ASN A 1177 -0.50 56.05 53.41
C ASN A 1177 -0.10 57.54 53.55
N ASN A 1178 -0.18 58.12 54.73
CA ASN A 1178 0.34 59.46 54.96
C ASN A 1178 1.84 59.39 55.21
N LEU A 1179 2.63 60.17 54.46
CA LEU A 1179 4.06 60.31 54.72
C LEU A 1179 4.26 60.96 56.09
N ILE A 1180 4.93 60.25 57.00
CA ILE A 1180 5.21 60.68 58.38
C ILE A 1180 6.68 60.99 58.62
N LYS A 1181 7.60 60.44 57.82
CA LYS A 1181 9.04 60.77 57.90
C LYS A 1181 9.69 60.69 56.52
N TYR A 1182 10.54 61.65 56.19
CA TYR A 1182 11.37 61.65 55.00
C TYR A 1182 12.85 61.83 55.38
N THR A 1183 13.69 60.89 54.98
CA THR A 1183 15.13 60.82 55.27
C THR A 1183 15.92 61.13 54.00
N LEU A 1184 16.87 62.05 54.10
CA LEU A 1184 17.81 62.44 53.05
C LEU A 1184 19.01 61.50 53.02
N ALA A 1185 19.74 61.50 51.90
CA ALA A 1185 20.91 60.65 51.67
C ALA A 1185 22.04 60.82 52.70
N ASP A 1186 22.11 61.98 53.39
CA ASP A 1186 23.12 62.27 54.41
C ASP A 1186 22.65 61.97 55.85
N GLY A 1187 21.53 61.25 55.99
CA GLY A 1187 20.95 60.83 57.27
C GLY A 1187 20.12 61.90 57.98
N ARG A 1188 20.07 63.14 57.50
CA ARG A 1188 19.10 64.14 57.98
C ARG A 1188 17.69 63.73 57.59
N TYR A 1189 16.69 64.05 58.40
CA TYR A 1189 15.31 63.71 58.08
C TYR A 1189 14.34 64.78 58.55
N TYR A 1190 13.10 64.72 58.09
CA TYR A 1190 12.03 65.50 58.67
C TYR A 1190 10.78 64.67 58.89
N ILE A 1191 10.07 64.95 59.98
CA ILE A 1191 8.81 64.31 60.37
C ILE A 1191 7.66 65.26 60.01
N TYR A 1192 6.56 64.69 59.53
CA TYR A 1192 5.34 65.42 59.21
C TYR A 1192 4.38 65.36 60.39
N GLU A 1193 3.95 66.52 60.88
CA GLU A 1193 2.81 66.63 61.79
C GLU A 1193 1.61 67.20 61.02
N ARG A 1194 0.47 66.50 61.13
CA ARG A 1194 -0.78 66.87 60.46
C ARG A 1194 -1.82 67.25 61.49
N GLU A 1195 -2.54 68.33 61.20
CA GLU A 1195 -3.69 68.78 61.99
C GLU A 1195 -4.86 68.94 61.00
N ASN A 1196 -5.98 68.27 61.24
CA ASN A 1196 -7.19 68.31 60.39
C ASN A 1196 -6.96 67.97 58.90
N GLY A 1197 -6.02 67.08 58.57
CA GLY A 1197 -5.84 66.54 57.22
C GLY A 1197 -4.89 67.32 56.30
N ASN A 1198 -4.46 68.52 56.69
CA ASN A 1198 -3.44 69.30 55.96
C ASN A 1198 -2.07 69.21 56.65
N VAL A 1199 -0.99 69.16 55.86
CA VAL A 1199 0.38 69.19 56.39
C VAL A 1199 0.70 70.62 56.82
N ASN A 1200 0.59 70.90 58.11
CA ASN A 1200 0.88 72.23 58.65
C ASN A 1200 2.34 72.38 59.10
N THR A 1201 3.01 71.29 59.49
CA THR A 1201 4.34 71.39 60.13
C THR A 1201 5.30 70.27 59.71
N ARG A 1202 6.54 70.63 59.38
CA ARG A 1202 7.67 69.70 59.14
C ARG A 1202 8.77 69.95 60.17
N ILE A 1203 9.10 68.94 60.96
CA ILE A 1203 10.16 69.02 61.98
C ILE A 1203 11.42 68.41 61.38
N PHE A 1204 12.46 69.20 61.15
CA PHE A 1204 13.72 68.74 60.57
C PHE A 1204 14.70 68.32 61.67
N HIS A 1205 15.28 67.15 61.55
CA HIS A 1205 16.27 66.55 62.43
C HIS A 1205 17.60 66.37 61.70
N ASN A 1206 18.70 66.44 62.46
CA ASN A 1206 20.02 66.03 61.97
C ASN A 1206 20.16 64.50 62.01
N SER A 1207 21.28 63.99 61.49
CA SER A 1207 21.57 62.55 61.47
C SER A 1207 21.67 61.91 62.87
N SER A 1208 21.90 62.70 63.92
CA SER A 1208 21.89 62.24 65.33
C SER A 1208 20.50 62.27 65.97
N GLY A 1209 19.45 62.65 65.22
CA GLY A 1209 18.07 62.72 65.71
C GLY A 1209 17.70 64.00 66.47
N ASN A 1210 18.61 64.97 66.59
CA ASN A 1210 18.32 66.26 67.21
C ASN A 1210 17.54 67.15 66.24
N VAL A 1211 16.48 67.80 66.72
CA VAL A 1211 15.75 68.81 65.93
C VAL A 1211 16.71 69.95 65.57
N ILE A 1212 16.71 70.36 64.30
CA ILE A 1212 17.48 71.50 63.78
C ILE A 1212 16.57 72.72 63.71
N PHE A 1213 15.41 72.57 63.07
CA PHE A 1213 14.39 73.58 62.94
C PHE A 1213 13.04 72.93 62.58
N THR A 1214 11.97 73.69 62.72
CA THR A 1214 10.61 73.30 62.36
C THR A 1214 10.05 74.30 61.35
N ASP A 1215 9.52 73.83 60.23
CA ASP A 1215 8.85 74.66 59.22
C ASP A 1215 7.34 74.50 59.34
N THR A 1216 6.62 75.59 59.60
CA THR A 1216 5.15 75.65 59.51
C THR A 1216 4.77 76.27 58.18
N TYR A 1217 3.92 75.60 57.39
CA TYR A 1217 3.56 76.05 56.04
C TYR A 1217 2.21 76.79 56.10
N GLU A 1218 2.17 77.98 55.51
CA GLU A 1218 1.00 78.85 55.48
C GLU A 1218 0.38 78.83 54.08
N TYR A 1219 -0.93 78.60 53.99
CA TYR A 1219 -1.66 78.46 52.73
C TYR A 1219 -2.80 79.48 52.65
N ASP A 1220 -3.11 79.98 51.44
CA ASP A 1220 -4.31 80.78 51.19
C ASP A 1220 -5.59 79.92 51.21
N ALA A 1221 -6.73 80.58 51.11
CA ALA A 1221 -8.05 79.94 51.12
C ALA A 1221 -8.32 79.02 49.91
N GLN A 1222 -7.48 79.06 48.87
CA GLN A 1222 -7.54 78.21 47.69
C GLN A 1222 -6.50 77.07 47.74
N GLY A 1223 -5.68 76.98 48.79
CA GLY A 1223 -4.65 75.96 48.97
C GLY A 1223 -3.28 76.31 48.37
N GLY A 1224 -3.08 77.54 47.90
CA GLY A 1224 -1.79 78.06 47.43
C GLY A 1224 -0.85 78.39 48.59
N LEU A 1225 0.42 78.00 48.50
CA LEU A 1225 1.41 78.33 49.54
C LEU A 1225 1.67 79.84 49.57
N THR A 1226 1.43 80.48 50.72
CA THR A 1226 1.63 81.93 50.92
C THR A 1226 2.92 82.23 51.70
N GLY A 1227 3.33 81.33 52.59
CA GLY A 1227 4.57 81.49 53.34
C GLY A 1227 5.04 80.23 54.06
N ILE A 1228 6.27 80.26 54.57
CA ILE A 1228 6.82 79.20 55.43
C ILE A 1228 7.47 79.84 56.64
N MET A 1229 7.01 79.48 57.83
CA MET A 1229 7.61 79.92 59.08
C MET A 1229 8.59 78.87 59.62
N ARG A 1230 9.90 79.17 59.52
CA ARG A 1230 10.97 78.34 60.08
C ARG A 1230 11.33 78.78 61.50
N VAL A 1231 11.37 77.85 62.44
CA VAL A 1231 11.79 78.07 63.83
C VAL A 1231 12.97 77.15 64.16
N TYR A 1232 14.14 77.73 64.43
CA TYR A 1232 15.34 77.01 64.85
C TYR A 1232 15.28 76.66 66.35
N THR A 1233 16.01 75.63 66.76
CA THR A 1233 16.00 75.16 68.16
C THR A 1233 16.54 76.14 69.19
N ASP A 1234 17.31 77.15 68.77
CA ASP A 1234 17.75 78.26 69.62
C ASP A 1234 16.75 79.43 69.69
N GLY A 1235 15.55 79.25 69.15
CA GLY A 1235 14.46 80.21 69.18
C GLY A 1235 14.46 81.22 68.03
N ARG A 1236 15.50 81.23 67.17
CA ARG A 1236 15.53 82.11 65.99
C ARG A 1236 14.43 81.73 64.99
N ARG A 1237 13.78 82.72 64.37
CA ARG A 1237 12.69 82.50 63.40
C ARG A 1237 12.97 83.17 62.07
N ARG A 1238 12.56 82.53 60.97
CA ARG A 1238 12.70 83.08 59.62
C ARG A 1238 11.45 82.81 58.80
N HIS A 1239 10.86 83.83 58.21
CA HIS A 1239 9.68 83.73 57.38
C HIS A 1239 10.06 83.74 55.90
N TYR A 1240 9.59 82.76 55.15
CA TYR A 1240 9.62 82.76 53.70
C TYR A 1240 8.32 83.34 53.18
N ASP A 1241 8.41 84.39 52.38
CA ASP A 1241 7.28 84.88 51.61
C ASP A 1241 7.26 84.18 50.24
N ALA A 1242 6.19 83.46 49.93
CA ALA A 1242 6.09 82.69 48.70
C ALA A 1242 5.91 83.57 47.44
N ALA A 1243 5.33 84.77 47.59
CA ALA A 1243 5.12 85.70 46.48
C ALA A 1243 6.44 86.35 46.04
N THR A 1244 7.29 86.73 46.99
CA THR A 1244 8.60 87.34 46.69
C THR A 1244 9.75 86.34 46.61
N LYS A 1245 9.52 85.09 47.05
CA LYS A 1245 10.53 84.02 47.18
C LYS A 1245 11.73 84.41 48.05
N THR A 1246 11.53 85.29 49.03
CA THR A 1246 12.58 85.76 49.93
C THR A 1246 12.36 85.28 51.36
N TRP A 1247 13.45 84.86 52.00
CA TRP A 1247 13.46 84.53 53.42
C TRP A 1247 13.93 85.72 54.27
N THR A 1248 13.08 86.17 55.17
CA THR A 1248 13.30 87.30 56.08
C THR A 1248 13.43 86.79 57.51
N TRP A 1249 14.47 87.21 58.24
CA TRP A 1249 14.56 86.93 59.68
C TRP A 1249 13.52 87.74 60.43
N LEU A 1250 12.79 87.09 61.35
CA LEU A 1250 11.79 87.73 62.21
C LEU A 1250 12.38 88.08 63.57
#